data_AF-A0A1Y2D6T5-F1
#
_entry.id   AF-A0A1Y2D6T5-F1
#
_cell.length_a   1.000
_cell.length_b   1.000
_cell.length_c   1.000
_cell.angle_alpha   90.00
_cell.angle_beta   90.00
_cell.angle_gamma   90.00
#
_symmetry.space_group_name_H-M   'P 1'
#
loop_
_entity.id
_entity.type
_entity.pdbx_description
1 polymer ?
#
loop_
_entity_poly.entity_id
_entity_poly.type
_entity_poly.pdbx_seq_one_letter_code
_entity_poly.pdbx_strand_id
1 'polypeptide(L)'
;MDKHFNDPFLNQIKVINSEFINCSDIALLKFGNIEFDNFLNSKFSEISSVKGNAGVLNLLFDSISSIKNSVFENCNIDGVTAPFIYSNGNFLNFHNISMTNVYSNVGYIIYDKGTSKKNNTVYITNSNFDDINSLIYGENIQIEIYNSEFRNINKINSYPVISSLVHSNNYLYNCVITDIKLFGTQLFDEESSVFIKDSIIENISTQYKSVFQITFNRLEFNHVNFNNINIYGDLNESSFINIKMGDNKNVLKFEDVNITNLNSNGQIINYTGNNIYIDFINVHCNNLISFSPLLKGNSENIYISINNSEFSNNKVLNRSDQRLIHLEHSIYISINNSKFLDNETGILKFDNIRNLNLTLIDSKYKRNKCNGNGCIININDDLEKYDLKHISITRNEFEDNKSNTFGGVVYSNLYYSYDLSIKETKFSNNTAEVAGGVIFFEQIGEAIKNVVAYYKNSINTHKNQFINNKAKSHGNDFATHPSIFSISNVKDNTNITYSGNPVHFTLELIDDLGNKVEDREKYYSDIGVELSLLDSNLEPVSSTYYISETITTFNNGRIIIDSDIFTLKYGKYFIHIVPKKNTFKSLYETYYDYPIIIQSCEENQIIHMDPQKGISCLNPVCFKNCSRIEYASECVKGENNLENDPQFNICKCKSGFKGDTCEIIDFYDVE
;
A
#
# COMPACT_ATOMS: atom_id res chain seq x y z
N MET A 1 53.81 38.67 23.93
CA MET A 1 54.94 38.17 24.75
C MET A 1 55.20 36.77 24.26
N ASP A 2 55.71 36.75 23.03
CA ASP A 2 55.66 35.68 22.06
C ASP A 2 57.05 35.07 21.91
N LYS A 3 57.09 33.76 21.60
CA LYS A 3 58.23 32.96 21.08
C LYS A 3 58.87 31.87 21.97
N HIS A 4 58.24 31.33 23.03
CA HIS A 4 58.84 30.18 23.74
C HIS A 4 57.94 28.95 24.08
N PHE A 5 56.74 28.79 23.50
CA PHE A 5 55.91 27.58 23.72
C PHE A 5 55.66 26.76 22.44
N ASN A 6 56.71 26.45 21.69
CA ASN A 6 56.61 25.68 20.44
C ASN A 6 57.07 24.21 20.56
N ASP A 7 56.92 23.60 21.74
CA ASP A 7 56.97 22.14 21.81
C ASP A 7 55.73 21.59 22.56
N PRO A 8 54.67 21.18 21.84
CA PRO A 8 53.48 20.59 22.45
C PRO A 8 53.77 19.25 23.16
N PHE A 9 54.98 18.70 23.03
CA PHE A 9 55.38 17.46 23.70
C PHE A 9 55.98 17.63 25.11
N LEU A 10 56.14 18.86 25.63
CA LEU A 10 56.91 19.07 26.87
C LEU A 10 56.09 19.11 28.16
N ASN A 11 54.75 19.15 28.12
CA ASN A 11 53.90 19.17 29.32
C ASN A 11 52.93 17.98 29.33
N GLN A 12 53.38 16.87 29.89
CA GLN A 12 52.53 15.70 30.19
C GLN A 12 52.28 15.61 31.69
N ILE A 13 51.02 15.66 32.09
CA ILE A 13 50.57 15.37 33.46
C ILE A 13 50.03 13.95 33.47
N LYS A 14 50.54 13.09 34.35
CA LYS A 14 50.01 11.76 34.60
C LYS A 14 49.47 11.66 36.02
N VAL A 15 48.22 11.22 36.14
CA VAL A 15 47.55 10.92 37.40
C VAL A 15 47.34 9.41 37.43
N ILE A 16 48.04 8.72 38.34
CA ILE A 16 48.06 7.26 38.40
C ILE A 16 47.61 6.82 39.79
N ASN A 17 46.71 5.85 39.84
CA ASN A 17 46.23 5.24 41.09
C ASN A 17 45.64 6.22 42.13
N SER A 18 44.87 7.21 41.68
CA SER A 18 44.25 8.26 42.52
C SER A 18 42.72 8.22 42.58
N GLU A 19 42.15 8.42 43.78
CA GLU A 19 40.71 8.58 44.00
C GLU A 19 40.30 10.05 44.09
N PHE A 20 39.13 10.39 43.53
CA PHE A 20 38.56 11.74 43.55
C PHE A 20 37.15 11.69 44.13
N ILE A 21 37.03 12.03 45.42
CA ILE A 21 35.79 11.98 46.18
C ILE A 21 35.40 13.39 46.58
N ASN A 22 34.14 13.78 46.32
CA ASN A 22 33.58 15.09 46.70
C ASN A 22 34.45 16.27 46.19
N CYS A 23 34.95 16.13 44.96
CA CYS A 23 35.78 17.14 44.30
C CYS A 23 34.93 18.04 43.40
N SER A 24 35.38 19.28 43.19
CA SER A 24 34.81 20.20 42.21
C SER A 24 35.87 20.70 41.24
N ASP A 25 35.51 20.82 39.96
CA ASP A 25 36.35 21.38 38.88
C ASP A 25 37.77 20.76 38.81
N ILE A 26 37.88 19.43 38.66
CA ILE A 26 39.13 18.67 38.90
C ILE A 26 40.35 19.21 38.14
N ALA A 27 40.23 19.46 36.82
CA ALA A 27 41.32 20.03 36.06
C ALA A 27 40.87 20.98 34.95
N LEU A 28 41.67 22.03 34.76
CA LEU A 28 41.62 22.97 33.63
C LEU A 28 42.94 22.88 32.87
N LEU A 29 42.88 22.46 31.61
CA LEU A 29 44.03 22.38 30.72
C LEU A 29 43.85 23.39 29.59
N LYS A 30 44.84 24.28 29.45
CA LYS A 30 44.90 25.20 28.31
C LYS A 30 45.71 24.62 27.15
N PHE A 31 46.77 23.89 27.44
CA PHE A 31 47.62 23.26 26.43
C PHE A 31 48.29 22.03 27.06
N GLY A 32 48.73 21.09 26.23
CA GLY A 32 49.49 19.91 26.66
C GLY A 32 48.63 18.68 26.89
N ASN A 33 49.19 17.69 27.57
CA ASN A 33 48.60 16.35 27.67
C ASN A 33 48.30 16.00 29.12
N ILE A 34 47.10 15.51 29.41
CA ILE A 34 46.76 14.92 30.70
C ILE A 34 46.32 13.46 30.52
N GLU A 35 46.86 12.58 31.36
CA GLU A 35 46.51 11.16 31.38
C GLU A 35 46.07 10.78 32.79
N PHE A 36 44.86 10.24 32.91
CA PHE A 36 44.37 9.54 34.09
C PHE A 36 44.42 8.04 33.78
N ASP A 37 45.19 7.28 34.55
CA ASP A 37 45.26 5.82 34.40
C ASP A 37 45.34 5.20 35.79
N ASN A 38 44.24 4.63 36.28
CA ASN A 38 44.19 4.16 37.66
C ASN A 38 43.64 2.73 37.74
N PHE A 39 44.59 1.79 37.80
CA PHE A 39 44.40 0.36 37.57
C PHE A 39 43.75 -0.41 38.74
N LEU A 40 43.76 0.12 39.96
CA LEU A 40 43.50 -0.69 41.17
C LEU A 40 42.30 -0.25 42.01
N ASN A 41 41.96 1.04 42.10
CA ASN A 41 40.87 1.57 42.93
C ASN A 41 40.35 2.93 42.40
N SER A 42 40.19 3.08 41.08
CA SER A 42 39.63 4.32 40.52
C SER A 42 38.19 4.53 40.93
N LYS A 43 37.92 5.57 41.71
CA LYS A 43 36.56 6.06 41.90
C LYS A 43 36.54 7.58 41.79
N PHE A 44 35.85 8.05 40.76
CA PHE A 44 35.23 9.37 40.78
C PHE A 44 33.86 9.19 41.41
N SER A 45 33.59 9.87 42.51
CA SER A 45 32.28 9.85 43.17
C SER A 45 31.94 11.22 43.73
N GLU A 46 30.67 11.60 43.65
CA GLU A 46 30.17 12.87 44.18
C GLU A 46 30.89 14.09 43.56
N ILE A 47 31.20 14.03 42.26
CA ILE A 47 31.84 15.15 41.54
C ILE A 47 30.84 16.27 41.27
N SER A 48 31.26 17.52 41.48
CA SER A 48 30.47 18.74 41.22
C SER A 48 31.24 19.78 40.39
N SER A 49 30.61 20.90 40.05
CA SER A 49 31.28 22.08 39.47
C SER A 49 30.83 23.33 40.21
N VAL A 50 31.77 24.14 40.69
CA VAL A 50 31.48 25.42 41.37
C VAL A 50 31.54 26.57 40.37
N LYS A 51 32.46 26.50 39.40
CA LYS A 51 32.65 27.54 38.39
C LYS A 51 31.67 27.44 37.21
N GLY A 52 30.92 26.34 37.11
CA GLY A 52 29.97 26.09 36.04
C GLY A 52 30.61 25.80 34.69
N ASN A 53 31.88 25.39 34.66
CA ASN A 53 32.57 25.10 33.40
C ASN A 53 32.57 23.60 33.08
N ALA A 54 33.10 22.76 33.99
CA ALA A 54 33.09 21.31 33.87
C ALA A 54 33.37 20.67 35.24
N GLY A 55 32.75 19.53 35.54
CA GLY A 55 33.00 18.82 36.80
C GLY A 55 34.38 18.17 36.89
N VAL A 56 34.83 17.53 35.79
CA VAL A 56 36.09 16.77 35.74
C VAL A 56 37.13 17.51 34.91
N LEU A 57 36.88 17.72 33.62
CA LEU A 57 37.89 18.29 32.72
C LEU A 57 37.34 19.48 31.94
N ASN A 58 38.06 20.59 31.98
CA ASN A 58 37.90 21.71 31.06
C ASN A 58 39.15 21.80 30.17
N LEU A 59 39.00 21.44 28.90
CA LEU A 59 40.08 21.34 27.92
C LEU A 59 39.93 22.43 26.87
N LEU A 60 40.92 23.30 26.80
CA LEU A 60 40.98 24.41 25.86
C LEU A 60 42.13 24.21 24.86
N PHE A 61 42.05 24.90 23.72
CA PHE A 61 43.06 24.92 22.65
C PHE A 61 43.52 23.52 22.19
N ASP A 62 44.79 23.32 21.84
CA ASP A 62 45.34 22.04 21.34
C ASP A 62 45.74 21.10 22.50
N SER A 63 44.80 20.77 23.39
CA SER A 63 45.04 19.86 24.52
C SER A 63 44.71 18.40 24.15
N ILE A 64 45.33 17.47 24.88
CA ILE A 64 45.05 16.03 24.77
C ILE A 64 44.67 15.49 26.15
N SER A 65 43.57 14.75 26.22
CA SER A 65 43.19 14.03 27.44
C SER A 65 43.05 12.54 27.16
N SER A 66 43.58 11.73 28.06
CA SER A 66 43.30 10.30 28.08
C SER A 66 42.86 9.85 29.47
N ILE A 67 41.73 9.13 29.55
CA ILE A 67 41.21 8.52 30.77
C ILE A 67 41.15 7.01 30.54
N LYS A 68 41.88 6.24 31.34
CA LYS A 68 42.03 4.80 31.17
C LYS A 68 41.72 4.05 32.46
N ASN A 69 41.20 2.83 32.32
CA ASN A 69 41.03 1.88 33.43
C ASN A 69 40.29 2.48 34.63
N SER A 70 39.28 3.33 34.41
CA SER A 70 38.71 4.20 35.44
C SER A 70 37.22 3.94 35.66
N VAL A 71 36.73 4.12 36.89
CA VAL A 71 35.30 4.00 37.23
C VAL A 71 34.76 5.34 37.73
N PHE A 72 33.63 5.75 37.18
CA PHE A 72 32.81 6.87 37.62
C PHE A 72 31.51 6.29 38.17
N GLU A 73 31.23 6.53 39.46
CA GLU A 73 30.08 5.92 40.13
C GLU A 73 29.33 6.96 40.96
N ASN A 74 28.03 7.10 40.72
CA ASN A 74 27.15 8.02 41.43
C ASN A 74 27.68 9.47 41.39
N CYS A 75 28.13 9.90 40.22
CA CYS A 75 28.55 11.28 40.01
C CYS A 75 27.34 12.09 39.53
N ASN A 76 26.93 13.11 40.29
CA ASN A 76 25.86 14.00 39.88
C ASN A 76 26.26 15.46 40.02
N ILE A 77 26.35 16.17 38.90
CA ILE A 77 26.61 17.61 38.88
C ILE A 77 25.26 18.33 39.07
N ASP A 78 24.86 18.44 40.34
CA ASP A 78 23.65 19.14 40.78
C ASP A 78 23.93 20.62 41.08
N GLY A 79 22.88 21.45 41.01
CA GLY A 79 22.89 22.87 41.38
C GLY A 79 23.55 23.84 40.38
N VAL A 80 24.31 23.34 39.39
CA VAL A 80 24.98 24.17 38.37
C VAL A 80 24.87 23.54 36.98
N THR A 81 24.68 24.35 35.94
CA THR A 81 24.59 23.91 34.55
C THR A 81 25.99 23.71 33.95
N ALA A 82 26.60 22.54 34.17
CA ALA A 82 27.94 22.22 33.63
C ALA A 82 28.07 20.75 33.23
N PRO A 83 28.74 20.41 32.11
CA PRO A 83 29.05 19.02 31.75
C PRO A 83 30.10 18.41 32.69
N PHE A 84 30.34 17.10 32.57
CA PHE A 84 31.52 16.48 33.19
C PHE A 84 32.80 16.94 32.50
N ILE A 85 32.75 16.99 31.17
CA ILE A 85 33.90 17.33 30.34
C ILE A 85 33.47 18.41 29.36
N TYR A 86 34.18 19.52 29.41
CA TYR A 86 34.13 20.58 28.40
C TYR A 86 35.39 20.50 27.54
N SER A 87 35.23 20.47 26.23
CA SER A 87 36.30 20.44 25.25
C SER A 87 36.02 21.44 24.12
N ASN A 88 37.08 21.98 23.53
CA ASN A 88 37.00 22.94 22.44
C ASN A 88 37.85 22.47 21.24
N GLY A 89 37.55 21.28 20.70
CA GLY A 89 38.26 20.67 19.58
C GLY A 89 39.58 20.02 19.98
N ASN A 90 39.52 19.12 20.97
CA ASN A 90 40.67 18.40 21.49
C ASN A 90 40.60 16.91 21.15
N PHE A 91 41.71 16.20 21.38
CA PHE A 91 41.71 14.74 21.38
C PHE A 91 41.33 14.21 22.77
N LEU A 92 40.20 13.51 22.87
CA LEU A 92 39.74 12.83 24.07
C LEU A 92 39.81 11.33 23.86
N ASN A 93 40.51 10.60 24.74
CA ASN A 93 40.64 9.16 24.66
C ASN A 93 40.19 8.46 25.94
N PHE A 94 39.08 7.73 25.86
CA PHE A 94 38.57 6.87 26.92
C PHE A 94 38.85 5.40 26.59
N HIS A 95 39.50 4.70 27.52
CA HIS A 95 39.81 3.29 27.34
C HIS A 95 39.51 2.50 28.60
N ASN A 96 38.70 1.45 28.48
CA ASN A 96 38.36 0.59 29.61
C ASN A 96 37.79 1.40 30.79
N ILE A 97 36.79 2.23 30.53
CA ILE A 97 36.10 2.99 31.59
C ILE A 97 34.73 2.40 31.90
N SER A 98 34.26 2.58 33.14
CA SER A 98 32.88 2.31 33.52
C SER A 98 32.25 3.57 34.08
N MET A 99 31.09 3.97 33.56
CA MET A 99 30.27 5.05 34.09
C MET A 99 28.95 4.46 34.56
N THR A 100 28.64 4.61 35.85
CA THR A 100 27.40 4.13 36.46
C THR A 100 26.74 5.25 37.24
N ASN A 101 25.46 5.56 36.94
CA ASN A 101 24.72 6.66 37.57
C ASN A 101 25.46 8.01 37.43
N VAL A 102 25.83 8.37 36.20
CA VAL A 102 26.60 9.60 35.90
C VAL A 102 25.70 10.63 35.25
N TYR A 103 25.45 11.73 35.95
CA TYR A 103 24.43 12.70 35.60
C TYR A 103 24.90 14.15 35.71
N SER A 104 24.37 14.99 34.83
CA SER A 104 24.56 16.44 34.90
C SER A 104 23.26 17.17 34.65
N ASN A 105 23.05 18.27 35.38
CA ASN A 105 21.96 19.21 35.16
C ASN A 105 21.89 19.79 33.74
N VAL A 106 23.00 19.80 32.98
CA VAL A 106 22.96 20.25 31.58
C VAL A 106 22.39 19.17 30.64
N GLY A 107 22.30 17.92 31.09
CA GLY A 107 21.72 16.81 30.32
C GLY A 107 22.72 16.01 29.47
N TYR A 108 24.01 16.37 29.47
CA TYR A 108 25.07 15.61 28.78
C TYR A 108 26.37 15.52 29.59
N ILE A 109 27.15 14.47 29.34
CA ILE A 109 28.43 14.21 30.01
C ILE A 109 29.55 15.00 29.35
N ILE A 110 29.67 14.92 28.02
CA ILE A 110 30.71 15.59 27.25
C ILE A 110 30.08 16.70 26.41
N TYR A 111 30.67 17.89 26.50
CA TYR A 111 30.46 18.95 25.52
C TYR A 111 31.74 19.19 24.75
N ASP A 112 31.70 19.07 23.43
CA ASP A 112 32.84 19.40 22.58
C ASP A 112 32.46 20.31 21.42
N LYS A 113 33.08 21.49 21.36
CA LYS A 113 32.96 22.43 20.26
C LYS A 113 34.24 22.44 19.43
N GLY A 114 34.23 21.77 18.28
CA GLY A 114 35.36 21.66 17.37
C GLY A 114 35.76 22.99 16.71
N THR A 115 36.42 23.89 17.45
CA THR A 115 36.93 25.17 16.90
C THR A 115 38.40 25.10 16.48
N SER A 116 39.13 24.08 16.95
CA SER A 116 40.51 23.82 16.54
C SER A 116 40.56 23.14 15.16
N LYS A 117 41.63 23.38 14.40
CA LYS A 117 41.86 22.73 13.09
C LYS A 117 42.60 21.39 13.21
N LYS A 118 42.99 20.96 14.42
CA LYS A 118 43.86 19.79 14.62
C LYS A 118 43.28 18.88 15.70
N ASN A 119 42.91 17.67 15.29
CA ASN A 119 42.47 16.56 16.15
C ASN A 119 41.21 16.81 17.00
N ASN A 120 40.07 17.09 16.35
CA ASN A 120 38.76 17.12 17.01
C ASN A 120 38.19 15.70 17.06
N THR A 121 38.68 14.86 17.96
CA THR A 121 38.28 13.44 18.02
C THR A 121 38.02 12.98 19.44
N VAL A 122 36.86 12.35 19.65
CA VAL A 122 36.52 11.64 20.87
C VAL A 122 36.56 10.14 20.58
N TYR A 123 37.51 9.46 21.18
CA TYR A 123 37.78 8.04 20.99
C TYR A 123 37.42 7.27 22.27
N ILE A 124 36.52 6.31 22.19
CA ILE A 124 36.00 5.52 23.32
C ILE A 124 36.15 4.04 23.01
N THR A 125 36.78 3.28 23.90
CA THR A 125 37.04 1.85 23.67
C THR A 125 36.83 1.00 24.92
N ASN A 126 36.31 -0.21 24.74
CA ASN A 126 36.17 -1.23 25.80
C ASN A 126 35.44 -0.70 27.04
N SER A 127 34.43 0.16 26.86
CA SER A 127 33.86 0.96 27.95
C SER A 127 32.40 0.61 28.22
N ASN A 128 31.95 0.80 29.45
CA ASN A 128 30.59 0.48 29.89
C ASN A 128 29.87 1.74 30.42
N PHE A 129 28.66 1.98 29.95
CA PHE A 129 27.81 3.10 30.31
C PHE A 129 26.46 2.59 30.82
N ASP A 130 26.23 2.74 32.11
CA ASP A 130 25.08 2.19 32.83
C ASP A 130 24.30 3.32 33.50
N ASP A 131 23.09 3.57 33.03
CA ASP A 131 22.21 4.66 33.48
C ASP A 131 22.93 6.03 33.57
N ILE A 132 23.22 6.59 32.39
CA ILE A 132 23.93 7.87 32.24
C ILE A 132 23.03 8.94 31.59
N ASN A 133 23.35 10.22 31.79
CA ASN A 133 22.89 11.27 30.88
C ASN A 133 23.48 11.08 29.47
N SER A 134 23.03 11.89 28.51
CA SER A 134 23.55 11.86 27.13
C SER A 134 25.07 11.86 27.11
N LEU A 135 25.68 10.94 26.37
CA LEU A 135 27.13 10.81 26.39
C LEU A 135 27.80 12.08 25.86
N ILE A 136 27.35 12.61 24.72
CA ILE A 136 28.00 13.77 24.09
C ILE A 136 27.07 14.69 23.32
N TYR A 137 27.35 15.99 23.42
CA TYR A 137 26.74 17.07 22.65
C TYR A 137 27.84 17.95 22.05
N GLY A 138 27.71 18.36 20.78
CA GLY A 138 28.79 19.12 20.15
C GLY A 138 28.66 19.45 18.66
N GLU A 139 29.73 19.98 18.09
CA GLU A 139 29.81 20.30 16.65
C GLU A 139 31.24 20.18 16.11
N ASN A 140 31.38 19.84 14.83
CA ASN A 140 32.65 19.71 14.11
C ASN A 140 33.66 18.75 14.78
N ILE A 141 33.17 17.61 15.27
CA ILE A 141 33.99 16.57 15.92
C ILE A 141 33.82 15.21 15.23
N GLN A 142 34.78 14.32 15.43
CA GLN A 142 34.67 12.92 15.07
C GLN A 142 34.54 12.08 16.33
N ILE A 143 33.54 11.20 16.37
CA ILE A 143 33.37 10.26 17.48
C ILE A 143 33.60 8.86 16.97
N GLU A 144 34.42 8.11 17.70
CA GLU A 144 34.61 6.69 17.45
C GLU A 144 34.45 5.89 18.75
N ILE A 145 33.51 4.95 18.76
CA ILE A 145 33.19 4.10 19.90
C ILE A 145 33.36 2.64 19.48
N TYR A 146 34.24 1.91 20.17
CA TYR A 146 34.51 0.49 19.90
C TYR A 146 34.28 -0.38 21.13
N ASN A 147 33.76 -1.59 20.93
CA ASN A 147 33.69 -2.63 21.95
C ASN A 147 33.03 -2.15 23.25
N SER A 148 31.99 -1.33 23.16
CA SER A 148 31.42 -0.64 24.31
C SER A 148 29.94 -0.97 24.52
N GLU A 149 29.49 -0.85 25.75
CA GLU A 149 28.14 -1.22 26.17
C GLU A 149 27.39 -0.01 26.74
N PHE A 150 26.14 0.16 26.32
CA PHE A 150 25.18 1.14 26.86
C PHE A 150 23.97 0.38 27.38
N ARG A 151 23.65 0.51 28.67
CA ARG A 151 22.54 -0.24 29.28
C ARG A 151 21.76 0.50 30.36
N ASN A 152 20.53 0.05 30.58
CA ASN A 152 19.62 0.47 31.66
C ASN A 152 19.27 1.97 31.68
N ILE A 153 19.43 2.68 30.56
CA ILE A 153 19.23 4.13 30.52
C ILE A 153 17.73 4.43 30.48
N ASN A 154 17.21 4.96 31.59
CA ASN A 154 15.78 5.20 31.76
C ASN A 154 15.43 6.62 32.22
N LYS A 155 16.44 7.43 32.56
CA LYS A 155 16.22 8.80 33.05
C LYS A 155 15.74 9.71 31.93
N ILE A 156 14.75 10.54 32.24
CA ILE A 156 14.23 11.54 31.30
C ILE A 156 15.35 12.53 30.96
N ASN A 157 15.55 12.76 29.67
CA ASN A 157 16.54 13.71 29.16
C ASN A 157 16.01 14.38 27.89
N SER A 158 16.34 15.65 27.68
CA SER A 158 15.98 16.38 26.45
C SER A 158 16.94 16.11 25.29
N TYR A 159 18.12 15.56 25.58
CA TYR A 159 19.17 15.25 24.61
C TYR A 159 19.18 13.77 24.25
N PRO A 160 19.59 13.39 23.03
CA PRO A 160 19.71 12.00 22.62
C PRO A 160 20.72 11.23 23.47
N VAL A 161 20.47 9.95 23.71
CA VAL A 161 21.23 9.18 24.69
C VAL A 161 22.71 9.03 24.33
N ILE A 162 23.03 8.78 23.06
CA ILE A 162 24.43 8.59 22.66
C ILE A 162 25.02 9.91 22.20
N SER A 163 24.48 10.52 21.15
CA SER A 163 25.07 11.74 20.61
C SER A 163 24.04 12.67 19.98
N SER A 164 24.37 13.96 20.00
CA SER A 164 23.74 14.98 19.17
C SER A 164 24.81 15.94 18.67
N LEU A 165 25.22 15.75 17.41
CA LEU A 165 26.29 16.52 16.78
C LEU A 165 25.86 17.20 15.49
N VAL A 166 26.55 18.30 15.19
CA VAL A 166 26.44 19.03 13.94
C VAL A 166 27.74 18.92 13.13
N HIS A 167 27.64 18.72 11.81
CA HIS A 167 28.78 18.66 10.87
C HIS A 167 29.89 17.68 11.29
N SER A 168 29.49 16.52 11.79
CA SER A 168 30.37 15.53 12.44
C SER A 168 30.24 14.13 11.81
N ASN A 169 31.07 13.19 12.26
CA ASN A 169 30.95 11.76 11.93
C ASN A 169 30.92 10.94 13.23
N ASN A 170 29.94 10.05 13.33
CA ASN A 170 29.75 9.14 14.45
C ASN A 170 29.99 7.70 13.99
N TYR A 171 30.99 7.05 14.57
CA TYR A 171 31.35 5.67 14.28
C TYR A 171 31.16 4.79 15.52
N LEU A 172 30.33 3.76 15.41
CA LEU A 172 30.11 2.78 16.47
C LEU A 172 30.38 1.38 15.95
N TYR A 173 31.30 0.66 16.59
CA TYR A 173 31.77 -0.65 16.17
C TYR A 173 31.76 -1.66 17.31
N ASN A 174 31.17 -2.83 17.07
CA ASN A 174 31.11 -3.90 18.07
C ASN A 174 30.51 -3.42 19.40
N CYS A 175 29.42 -2.67 19.34
CA CYS A 175 28.75 -2.11 20.51
C CYS A 175 27.47 -2.89 20.87
N VAL A 176 27.12 -2.87 22.14
CA VAL A 176 25.84 -3.40 22.65
C VAL A 176 25.05 -2.24 23.27
N ILE A 177 23.84 -2.00 22.77
CA ILE A 177 22.95 -0.95 23.24
C ILE A 177 21.65 -1.62 23.65
N THR A 178 21.38 -1.71 24.95
CA THR A 178 20.29 -2.52 25.48
C THR A 178 19.52 -1.84 26.62
N ASP A 179 18.25 -2.21 26.77
CA ASP A 179 17.39 -1.79 27.90
C ASP A 179 17.29 -0.26 28.08
N ILE A 180 16.96 0.46 27.00
CA ILE A 180 16.86 1.92 26.99
C ILE A 180 15.41 2.39 26.83
N LYS A 181 15.01 3.36 27.64
CA LYS A 181 13.71 4.07 27.53
C LYS A 181 13.92 5.52 27.15
N LEU A 182 13.49 5.86 25.93
CA LEU A 182 13.60 7.19 25.35
C LEU A 182 12.31 8.00 25.64
N PHE A 183 12.32 8.77 26.72
CA PHE A 183 11.20 9.62 27.10
C PHE A 183 11.28 10.99 26.45
N GLY A 184 10.65 11.17 25.28
CA GLY A 184 10.69 12.45 24.54
C GLY A 184 12.05 12.78 23.93
N THR A 185 12.90 11.77 23.75
CA THR A 185 14.26 11.88 23.19
C THR A 185 14.53 10.77 22.17
N GLN A 186 15.74 10.75 21.61
CA GLN A 186 16.20 9.83 20.59
C GLN A 186 17.45 9.07 21.08
N LEU A 187 17.85 8.01 20.37
CA LEU A 187 19.18 7.43 20.56
C LEU A 187 20.24 8.33 19.90
N PHE A 188 19.90 8.85 18.72
CA PHE A 188 20.67 9.80 17.92
C PHE A 188 19.76 10.90 17.34
N ASP A 189 20.18 12.16 17.44
CA ASP A 189 19.58 13.31 16.72
C ASP A 189 20.70 14.15 16.12
N GLU A 190 20.99 13.90 14.85
CA GLU A 190 22.25 14.25 14.21
C GLU A 190 22.04 15.07 12.93
N GLU A 191 22.73 16.20 12.83
CA GLU A 191 23.05 16.87 11.56
C GLU A 191 24.42 16.39 11.03
N SER A 192 24.69 15.11 11.25
CA SER A 192 25.98 14.44 11.10
C SER A 192 25.79 13.02 10.58
N SER A 193 26.84 12.42 10.03
CA SER A 193 26.76 11.04 9.54
C SER A 193 26.89 10.04 10.68
N VAL A 194 26.14 8.94 10.63
CA VAL A 194 26.17 7.86 11.63
C VAL A 194 26.45 6.52 10.94
N PHE A 195 27.47 5.83 11.41
CA PHE A 195 27.92 4.52 10.92
C PHE A 195 27.94 3.55 12.10
N ILE A 196 27.10 2.53 12.06
CA ILE A 196 27.02 1.50 13.10
C ILE A 196 27.34 0.15 12.47
N LYS A 197 28.29 -0.57 13.07
CA LYS A 197 28.74 -1.85 12.53
C LYS A 197 29.01 -2.91 13.61
N ASP A 198 28.76 -4.17 13.26
CA ASP A 198 28.99 -5.36 14.10
C ASP A 198 28.30 -5.25 15.48
N SER A 199 27.14 -4.60 15.55
CA SER A 199 26.54 -4.14 16.82
C SER A 199 25.16 -4.73 17.09
N ILE A 200 24.76 -4.76 18.36
CA ILE A 200 23.44 -5.23 18.83
C ILE A 200 22.70 -4.06 19.46
N ILE A 201 21.44 -3.87 19.05
CA ILE A 201 20.55 -2.85 19.59
C ILE A 201 19.24 -3.51 19.96
N GLU A 202 18.96 -3.65 21.26
CA GLU A 202 17.80 -4.40 21.72
C GLU A 202 17.06 -3.77 22.91
N ASN A 203 15.81 -4.17 23.10
CA ASN A 203 14.97 -3.73 24.22
C ASN A 203 14.87 -2.19 24.34
N ILE A 204 14.75 -1.52 23.20
CA ILE A 204 14.59 -0.06 23.15
C ILE A 204 13.11 0.27 23.12
N SER A 205 12.69 1.24 23.93
CA SER A 205 11.36 1.82 23.83
C SER A 205 11.42 3.33 23.73
N THR A 206 10.52 3.94 22.98
CA THR A 206 10.42 5.40 22.84
C THR A 206 8.99 5.88 23.02
N GLN A 207 8.85 7.10 23.54
CA GLN A 207 7.61 7.87 23.59
C GLN A 207 7.76 9.16 22.79
N TYR A 208 6.92 9.34 21.77
CA TYR A 208 6.74 10.53 20.92
C TYR A 208 7.81 10.82 19.87
N LYS A 209 9.07 10.40 20.05
CA LYS A 209 10.14 10.68 19.08
C LYS A 209 10.70 9.42 18.43
N SER A 210 11.37 9.61 17.29
CA SER A 210 12.06 8.54 16.59
C SER A 210 13.29 8.02 17.31
N VAL A 211 13.66 6.75 17.12
CA VAL A 211 14.90 6.19 17.72
C VAL A 211 16.14 6.80 17.06
N PHE A 212 16.16 6.89 15.74
CA PHE A 212 17.20 7.56 14.96
C PHE A 212 16.60 8.76 14.22
N GLN A 213 17.17 9.94 14.42
CA GLN A 213 16.84 11.14 13.66
C GLN A 213 18.08 11.68 12.97
N ILE A 214 18.10 11.67 11.63
CA ILE A 214 19.26 12.09 10.83
C ILE A 214 18.85 13.16 9.83
N THR A 215 19.59 14.26 9.81
CA THR A 215 19.32 15.42 8.94
C THR A 215 20.52 15.71 8.05
N PHE A 216 20.25 15.80 6.74
CA PHE A 216 21.17 16.14 5.65
C PHE A 216 22.45 15.30 5.52
N ASN A 217 22.48 14.11 6.12
CA ASN A 217 23.66 13.24 6.18
C ASN A 217 23.34 11.76 5.99
N ARG A 218 24.37 10.91 6.06
CA ARG A 218 24.28 9.46 5.82
C ARG A 218 23.97 8.70 7.10
N LEU A 219 23.22 7.60 6.95
CA LEU A 219 22.99 6.60 7.99
C LEU A 219 23.28 5.22 7.42
N GLU A 220 24.26 4.54 8.00
CA GLU A 220 24.69 3.22 7.53
C GLU A 220 24.74 2.21 8.68
N PHE A 221 24.09 1.06 8.46
CA PHE A 221 24.13 -0.10 9.33
C PHE A 221 24.79 -1.27 8.58
N ASN A 222 25.81 -1.87 9.18
CA ASN A 222 26.53 -3.01 8.59
C ASN A 222 26.72 -4.13 9.63
N HIS A 223 26.17 -5.33 9.40
CA HIS A 223 26.18 -6.42 10.39
C HIS A 223 25.56 -6.00 11.74
N VAL A 224 24.31 -5.52 11.71
CA VAL A 224 23.62 -5.01 12.92
C VAL A 224 22.38 -5.84 13.21
N ASN A 225 22.16 -6.15 14.50
CA ASN A 225 20.95 -6.85 14.95
C ASN A 225 20.07 -5.92 15.80
N PHE A 226 18.85 -5.69 15.34
CA PHE A 226 17.79 -5.00 16.05
C PHE A 226 16.74 -5.98 16.56
N ASN A 227 16.45 -5.92 17.85
CA ASN A 227 15.48 -6.82 18.47
C ASN A 227 14.63 -6.12 19.53
N ASN A 228 13.33 -6.40 19.55
CA ASN A 228 12.41 -5.91 20.58
C ASN A 228 12.40 -4.38 20.73
N ILE A 229 12.05 -3.68 19.64
CA ILE A 229 11.99 -2.22 19.58
C ILE A 229 10.53 -1.78 19.64
N ASN A 230 10.17 -0.94 20.61
CA ASN A 230 8.79 -0.52 20.84
C ASN A 230 8.64 1.01 20.74
N ILE A 231 7.91 1.47 19.73
CA ILE A 231 7.78 2.89 19.39
C ILE A 231 6.34 3.34 19.66
N TYR A 232 6.17 4.12 20.72
CA TYR A 232 4.90 4.68 21.12
C TYR A 232 4.86 6.16 20.77
N GLY A 233 3.71 6.66 20.31
CA GLY A 233 3.52 8.07 20.00
C GLY A 233 2.47 8.27 18.91
N ASP A 234 2.40 9.49 18.41
CA ASP A 234 1.51 9.85 17.32
C ASP A 234 2.03 9.31 15.99
N LEU A 235 1.10 8.97 15.09
CA LEU A 235 1.36 8.35 13.79
C LEU A 235 2.43 9.06 12.95
N ASN A 236 2.49 10.39 13.06
CA ASN A 236 3.34 11.24 12.23
C ASN A 236 4.66 11.66 12.90
N GLU A 237 4.80 11.47 14.22
CA GLU A 237 5.97 11.92 14.98
C GLU A 237 6.85 10.76 15.44
N SER A 238 6.25 9.58 15.60
CA SER A 238 6.95 8.38 16.08
C SER A 238 7.36 7.47 14.91
N SER A 239 8.66 7.13 14.86
CA SER A 239 9.22 6.19 13.88
C SER A 239 10.46 5.49 14.42
N PHE A 240 10.90 4.42 13.78
CA PHE A 240 12.19 3.82 14.13
C PHE A 240 13.32 4.70 13.62
N ILE A 241 13.23 5.08 12.34
CA ILE A 241 14.18 5.97 11.67
C ILE A 241 13.40 7.12 11.04
N ASN A 242 13.82 8.34 11.33
CA ASN A 242 13.36 9.56 10.67
C ASN A 242 14.55 10.21 9.96
N ILE A 243 14.50 10.28 8.63
CA ILE A 243 15.59 10.84 7.83
C ILE A 243 15.13 12.00 6.96
N LYS A 244 15.87 13.11 7.02
CA LYS A 244 15.64 14.29 6.17
C LYS A 244 16.83 14.49 5.26
N MET A 245 16.67 14.28 3.97
CA MET A 245 17.73 14.47 2.98
C MET A 245 17.60 15.81 2.26
N GLY A 246 18.74 16.37 1.86
CA GLY A 246 18.82 17.57 1.02
C GLY A 246 18.92 17.19 -0.46
N ASP A 247 19.56 18.04 -1.24
CA ASP A 247 19.84 17.77 -2.66
C ASP A 247 20.99 16.78 -2.88
N ASN A 248 21.83 16.58 -1.85
CA ASN A 248 22.97 15.69 -1.90
C ASN A 248 22.54 14.21 -1.94
N LYS A 249 23.34 13.36 -2.60
CA LYS A 249 23.16 11.90 -2.68
C LYS A 249 23.50 11.21 -1.35
N ASN A 250 22.81 11.57 -0.29
CA ASN A 250 22.90 10.88 0.98
C ASN A 250 22.15 9.56 0.91
N VAL A 251 22.69 8.55 1.59
CA VAL A 251 22.21 7.16 1.51
C VAL A 251 21.79 6.72 2.91
N LEU A 252 20.64 6.07 2.97
CA LEU A 252 20.24 5.19 4.06
C LEU A 252 20.60 3.76 3.66
N LYS A 253 21.59 3.15 4.31
CA LYS A 253 22.11 1.83 3.93
C LYS A 253 21.93 0.82 5.05
N PHE A 254 21.37 -0.33 4.69
CA PHE A 254 21.32 -1.54 5.52
C PHE A 254 22.06 -2.66 4.79
N GLU A 255 23.12 -3.18 5.40
CA GLU A 255 23.92 -4.29 4.88
C GLU A 255 24.09 -5.36 5.96
N ASP A 256 23.64 -6.57 5.69
CA ASP A 256 23.70 -7.68 6.66
C ASP A 256 22.96 -7.35 7.97
N VAL A 257 21.76 -6.78 7.87
CA VAL A 257 20.98 -6.31 9.04
C VAL A 257 19.82 -7.23 9.34
N ASN A 258 19.62 -7.54 10.62
CA ASN A 258 18.43 -8.23 11.12
C ASN A 258 17.56 -7.26 11.93
N ILE A 259 16.26 -7.18 11.61
CA ILE A 259 15.27 -6.38 12.34
C ILE A 259 14.14 -7.31 12.76
N THR A 260 14.01 -7.53 14.07
CA THR A 260 13.06 -8.47 14.64
C THR A 260 12.23 -7.87 15.76
N ASN A 261 10.96 -8.26 15.84
CA ASN A 261 10.06 -7.89 16.94
C ASN A 261 9.98 -6.37 17.15
N LEU A 262 9.60 -5.63 16.10
CA LEU A 262 9.45 -4.18 16.17
C LEU A 262 7.98 -3.81 16.14
N ASN A 263 7.54 -3.04 17.14
CA ASN A 263 6.19 -2.49 17.22
C ASN A 263 6.23 -0.98 17.07
N SER A 264 5.42 -0.41 16.17
CA SER A 264 5.35 1.04 15.97
C SER A 264 3.91 1.57 15.82
N ASN A 265 3.60 2.63 16.56
CA ASN A 265 2.37 3.40 16.33
C ASN A 265 2.40 4.21 15.04
N GLY A 266 3.57 4.44 14.45
CA GLY A 266 3.76 5.17 13.21
C GLY A 266 4.34 4.30 12.10
N GLN A 267 5.01 4.96 11.16
CA GLN A 267 5.85 4.30 10.16
C GLN A 267 7.17 3.85 10.78
N ILE A 268 7.78 2.80 10.24
CA ILE A 268 9.07 2.31 10.76
C ILE A 268 10.18 3.24 10.26
N ILE A 269 10.23 3.47 8.95
CA ILE A 269 11.19 4.37 8.30
C ILE A 269 10.40 5.51 7.66
N ASN A 270 10.55 6.71 8.23
CA ASN A 270 10.10 7.97 7.65
C ASN A 270 11.23 8.64 6.88
N TYR A 271 10.94 9.14 5.68
CA TYR A 271 11.88 9.97 4.94
C TYR A 271 11.25 11.26 4.40
N THR A 272 12.06 12.31 4.29
CA THR A 272 11.67 13.57 3.63
C THR A 272 12.85 14.15 2.85
N GLY A 273 12.60 14.85 1.74
CA GLY A 273 13.64 15.55 0.99
C GLY A 273 13.44 15.53 -0.52
N ASN A 274 14.36 16.13 -1.29
CA ASN A 274 14.24 16.17 -2.75
C ASN A 274 14.66 14.84 -3.41
N ASN A 275 15.75 14.24 -2.94
CA ASN A 275 16.26 12.96 -3.43
C ASN A 275 16.51 12.01 -2.25
N ILE A 276 16.00 10.79 -2.34
CA ILE A 276 16.15 9.75 -1.32
C ILE A 276 16.77 8.50 -1.95
N TYR A 277 17.84 7.99 -1.33
CA TYR A 277 18.52 6.75 -1.72
C TYR A 277 18.48 5.79 -0.54
N ILE A 278 17.86 4.62 -0.73
CA ILE A 278 17.71 3.59 0.30
C ILE A 278 18.15 2.24 -0.25
N ASP A 279 19.13 1.63 0.41
CA ASP A 279 19.68 0.33 0.02
C ASP A 279 19.47 -0.70 1.14
N PHE A 280 18.80 -1.80 0.81
CA PHE A 280 18.68 -3.00 1.64
C PHE A 280 19.46 -4.14 0.97
N ILE A 281 20.54 -4.59 1.61
CA ILE A 281 21.42 -5.65 1.11
C ILE A 281 21.52 -6.73 2.19
N ASN A 282 21.03 -7.94 1.89
CA ASN A 282 20.99 -9.05 2.85
C ASN A 282 20.30 -8.67 4.18
N VAL A 283 19.12 -8.06 4.07
CA VAL A 283 18.34 -7.62 5.23
C VAL A 283 17.26 -8.64 5.56
N HIS A 284 17.10 -8.96 6.84
CA HIS A 284 16.04 -9.82 7.34
C HIS A 284 15.11 -9.03 8.27
N CYS A 285 13.86 -8.85 7.86
CA CYS A 285 12.81 -8.13 8.58
C CYS A 285 11.71 -9.12 8.98
N ASN A 286 11.59 -9.42 10.26
CA ASN A 286 10.62 -10.40 10.74
C ASN A 286 9.81 -9.93 11.96
N ASN A 287 8.50 -10.20 11.93
CA ASN A 287 7.57 -9.87 13.00
C ASN A 287 7.57 -8.35 13.31
N LEU A 288 7.41 -7.54 12.27
CA LEU A 288 7.23 -6.10 12.39
C LEU A 288 5.74 -5.76 12.37
N ILE A 289 5.25 -5.07 13.40
CA ILE A 289 3.85 -4.65 13.54
C ILE A 289 3.80 -3.14 13.60
N SER A 290 3.10 -2.52 12.66
CA SER A 290 2.99 -1.06 12.59
C SER A 290 1.57 -0.59 12.26
N PHE A 291 1.23 0.65 12.64
CA PHE A 291 0.00 1.31 12.18
C PHE A 291 0.21 2.15 10.91
N SER A 292 1.41 2.15 10.33
CA SER A 292 1.71 2.78 9.05
C SER A 292 2.69 1.89 8.27
N PRO A 293 2.96 2.11 6.98
CA PRO A 293 3.93 1.34 6.24
C PRO A 293 5.30 1.24 6.93
N LEU A 294 6.03 0.17 6.63
CA LEU A 294 7.43 0.05 7.04
C LEU A 294 8.26 1.17 6.43
N LEU A 295 8.02 1.50 5.16
CA LEU A 295 8.70 2.57 4.45
C LEU A 295 7.68 3.51 3.82
N LYS A 296 7.67 4.76 4.28
CA LYS A 296 6.85 5.83 3.72
C LYS A 296 7.51 7.17 3.98
N GLY A 297 7.25 8.14 3.11
CA GLY A 297 7.80 9.47 3.24
C GLY A 297 7.41 10.37 2.08
N ASN A 298 7.87 11.61 2.12
CA ASN A 298 7.59 12.60 1.09
C ASN A 298 8.88 13.03 0.38
N SER A 299 9.06 12.58 -0.86
CA SER A 299 10.18 12.98 -1.70
C SER A 299 9.79 13.10 -3.17
N GLU A 300 10.48 13.98 -3.88
CA GLU A 300 10.28 14.20 -5.32
C GLU A 300 10.88 13.05 -6.15
N ASN A 301 12.05 12.54 -5.76
CA ASN A 301 12.73 11.41 -6.40
C ASN A 301 13.17 10.37 -5.37
N ILE A 302 12.71 9.13 -5.55
CA ILE A 302 12.97 8.02 -4.63
C ILE A 302 13.71 6.91 -5.39
N TYR A 303 14.86 6.51 -4.87
CA TYR A 303 15.70 5.43 -5.38
C TYR A 303 15.83 4.36 -4.30
N ILE A 304 15.25 3.18 -4.55
CA ILE A 304 15.26 2.06 -3.61
C ILE A 304 15.84 0.81 -4.27
N SER A 305 16.80 0.17 -3.59
CA SER A 305 17.33 -1.13 -3.97
C SER A 305 17.12 -2.14 -2.83
N ILE A 306 16.49 -3.27 -3.14
CA ILE A 306 16.29 -4.39 -2.20
C ILE A 306 16.93 -5.63 -2.81
N ASN A 307 18.03 -6.10 -2.24
CA ASN A 307 18.81 -7.21 -2.76
C ASN A 307 18.99 -8.29 -1.70
N ASN A 308 18.79 -9.56 -2.08
CA ASN A 308 19.03 -10.72 -1.22
C ASN A 308 18.33 -10.62 0.16
N SER A 309 17.18 -9.96 0.24
CA SER A 309 16.54 -9.62 1.52
C SER A 309 15.25 -10.41 1.74
N GLU A 310 14.85 -10.58 3.00
CA GLU A 310 13.67 -11.34 3.39
C GLU A 310 12.78 -10.52 4.34
N PHE A 311 11.51 -10.36 3.99
CA PHE A 311 10.48 -9.68 4.77
C PHE A 311 9.37 -10.67 5.10
N SER A 312 9.32 -11.12 6.36
CA SER A 312 8.41 -12.18 6.79
C SER A 312 7.55 -11.83 8.01
N ASN A 313 6.32 -12.35 8.04
CA ASN A 313 5.40 -12.21 9.18
C ASN A 313 5.13 -10.76 9.62
N ASN A 314 5.16 -9.80 8.68
CA ASN A 314 4.94 -8.39 8.99
C ASN A 314 3.48 -8.01 8.85
N LYS A 315 3.04 -6.99 9.60
CA LYS A 315 1.64 -6.56 9.66
C LYS A 315 1.52 -5.04 9.72
N VAL A 316 0.67 -4.48 8.86
CA VAL A 316 0.26 -3.07 8.92
C VAL A 316 -1.22 -2.99 9.31
N LEU A 317 -1.47 -2.43 10.49
CA LEU A 317 -2.79 -2.44 11.13
C LEU A 317 -3.76 -1.42 10.55
N ASN A 318 -3.26 -0.28 10.04
CA ASN A 318 -4.13 0.76 9.51
C ASN A 318 -4.75 0.36 8.17
N ARG A 319 -6.08 0.24 8.14
CA ARG A 319 -6.86 -0.21 6.98
C ARG A 319 -6.73 0.67 5.74
N SER A 320 -6.46 1.96 5.86
CA SER A 320 -6.32 2.85 4.71
C SER A 320 -4.94 2.79 4.04
N ASP A 321 -3.92 2.28 4.73
CA ASP A 321 -2.53 2.32 4.29
C ASP A 321 -1.81 0.97 4.52
N GLN A 322 -2.45 -0.12 4.12
CA GLN A 322 -2.00 -1.49 4.41
C GLN A 322 -0.94 -2.01 3.44
N ARG A 323 0.15 -1.27 3.23
CA ARG A 323 1.25 -1.74 2.38
C ARG A 323 2.57 -1.59 3.13
N LEU A 324 3.50 -2.53 2.97
CA LEU A 324 4.81 -2.45 3.63
C LEU A 324 5.60 -1.24 3.13
N ILE A 325 5.55 -0.98 1.84
CA ILE A 325 6.28 0.09 1.18
C ILE A 325 5.27 0.93 0.42
N HIS A 326 5.18 2.21 0.76
CA HIS A 326 4.29 3.18 0.11
C HIS A 326 5.12 4.35 -0.41
N LEU A 327 5.14 4.52 -1.73
CA LEU A 327 5.95 5.49 -2.44
C LEU A 327 5.08 6.41 -3.30
N GLU A 328 5.51 7.65 -3.46
CA GLU A 328 4.81 8.69 -4.24
C GLU A 328 5.79 9.42 -5.19
N HIS A 329 5.27 10.17 -6.17
CA HIS A 329 6.04 11.00 -7.12
C HIS A 329 6.92 10.23 -8.13
N SER A 330 8.23 10.53 -8.21
CA SER A 330 9.15 9.87 -9.16
C SER A 330 9.89 8.73 -8.47
N ILE A 331 9.63 7.51 -8.92
CA ILE A 331 9.94 6.29 -8.17
C ILE A 331 10.80 5.37 -9.02
N TYR A 332 11.96 4.99 -8.48
CA TYR A 332 12.91 4.05 -9.06
C TYR A 332 13.19 2.95 -8.04
N ILE A 333 12.55 1.80 -8.22
CA ILE A 333 12.66 0.68 -7.28
C ILE A 333 13.10 -0.60 -8.00
N SER A 334 14.12 -1.24 -7.44
CA SER A 334 14.60 -2.54 -7.88
C SER A 334 14.59 -3.52 -6.71
N ILE A 335 13.94 -4.68 -6.91
CA ILE A 335 13.92 -5.79 -5.96
C ILE A 335 14.49 -7.01 -6.66
N ASN A 336 15.58 -7.55 -6.11
CA ASN A 336 16.32 -8.65 -6.69
C ASN A 336 16.57 -9.76 -5.66
N ASN A 337 16.37 -11.01 -6.07
CA ASN A 337 16.66 -12.21 -5.27
C ASN A 337 16.14 -12.13 -3.83
N SER A 338 14.94 -11.56 -3.65
CA SER A 338 14.39 -11.26 -2.32
C SER A 338 13.10 -12.05 -2.07
N LYS A 339 12.69 -12.14 -0.80
CA LYS A 339 11.52 -12.90 -0.37
C LYS A 339 10.56 -12.06 0.47
N PHE A 340 9.27 -12.18 0.19
CA PHE A 340 8.19 -11.57 0.95
C PHE A 340 7.20 -12.67 1.33
N LEU A 341 7.23 -13.09 2.60
CA LEU A 341 6.59 -14.32 3.08
C LEU A 341 5.60 -14.03 4.20
N ASP A 342 4.38 -14.57 4.12
CA ASP A 342 3.43 -14.58 5.24
C ASP A 342 3.11 -13.19 5.83
N ASN A 343 3.18 -12.13 5.02
CA ASN A 343 2.84 -10.79 5.49
C ASN A 343 1.32 -10.60 5.53
N GLU A 344 0.78 -10.11 6.64
CA GLU A 344 -0.62 -9.70 6.80
C GLU A 344 -0.83 -8.24 6.39
N THR A 345 -0.27 -7.89 5.24
CA THR A 345 -0.35 -6.59 4.58
C THR A 345 0.06 -6.78 3.12
N GLY A 346 -0.29 -5.85 2.25
CA GLY A 346 0.29 -5.88 0.91
C GLY A 346 1.73 -5.34 0.89
N ILE A 347 2.42 -5.47 -0.23
CA ILE A 347 3.87 -5.18 -0.28
C ILE A 347 4.15 -3.77 -0.79
N LEU A 348 3.78 -3.46 -2.03
CA LEU A 348 4.12 -2.20 -2.70
C LEU A 348 2.84 -1.39 -3.00
N LYS A 349 2.87 -0.10 -2.65
CA LYS A 349 1.90 0.90 -3.06
C LYS A 349 2.60 2.04 -3.80
N PHE A 350 2.00 2.47 -4.90
CA PHE A 350 2.45 3.61 -5.67
C PHE A 350 1.26 4.55 -5.91
N ASP A 351 1.32 5.74 -5.33
CA ASP A 351 0.30 6.79 -5.48
C ASP A 351 0.93 8.06 -6.10
N ASN A 352 0.12 8.96 -6.67
CA ASN A 352 0.57 10.28 -7.17
C ASN A 352 1.81 10.21 -8.08
N ILE A 353 1.82 9.26 -9.01
CA ILE A 353 3.02 8.84 -9.73
C ILE A 353 3.34 9.82 -10.86
N ARG A 354 4.53 10.45 -10.81
CA ARG A 354 5.08 11.21 -11.94
C ARG A 354 5.88 10.33 -12.87
N ASN A 355 6.82 9.55 -12.32
CA ASN A 355 7.63 8.57 -13.04
C ASN A 355 7.65 7.27 -12.25
N LEU A 356 7.60 6.13 -12.94
CA LEU A 356 7.75 4.82 -12.31
C LEU A 356 8.71 3.96 -13.12
N ASN A 357 9.78 3.51 -12.48
CA ASN A 357 10.62 2.42 -12.94
C ASN A 357 10.65 1.33 -11.86
N LEU A 358 9.82 0.31 -12.05
CA LEU A 358 9.69 -0.83 -11.16
C LEU A 358 10.34 -2.06 -11.81
N THR A 359 11.34 -2.63 -11.13
CA THR A 359 12.02 -3.85 -11.58
C THR A 359 12.00 -4.91 -10.50
N LEU A 360 11.33 -6.03 -10.76
CA LEU A 360 11.29 -7.22 -9.88
C LEU A 360 11.99 -8.38 -10.58
N ILE A 361 13.05 -8.93 -9.97
CA ILE A 361 13.88 -9.98 -10.56
C ILE A 361 14.13 -11.11 -9.54
N ASP A 362 14.00 -12.36 -9.98
CA ASP A 362 14.42 -13.56 -9.23
C ASP A 362 13.87 -13.63 -7.79
N SER A 363 12.71 -13.03 -7.52
CA SER A 363 12.17 -12.86 -6.16
C SER A 363 10.92 -13.72 -5.91
N LYS A 364 10.61 -13.95 -4.63
CA LYS A 364 9.49 -14.80 -4.18
C LYS A 364 8.50 -14.04 -3.31
N TYR A 365 7.22 -14.17 -3.62
CA TYR A 365 6.12 -13.54 -2.90
C TYR A 365 5.10 -14.62 -2.54
N LYS A 366 5.09 -15.04 -1.27
CA LYS A 366 4.32 -16.20 -0.84
C LYS A 366 3.40 -15.91 0.35
N ARG A 367 2.13 -16.33 0.24
CA ARG A 367 1.13 -16.28 1.33
C ARG A 367 0.92 -14.89 1.93
N ASN A 368 1.15 -13.83 1.15
CA ASN A 368 0.85 -12.48 1.58
C ASN A 368 -0.66 -12.21 1.47
N LYS A 369 -1.20 -11.44 2.41
CA LYS A 369 -2.63 -11.10 2.47
C LYS A 369 -2.80 -9.61 2.64
N CYS A 370 -3.61 -8.98 1.80
CA CYS A 370 -3.91 -7.55 1.94
C CYS A 370 -5.42 -7.29 2.00
N ASN A 371 -5.84 -6.27 2.76
CA ASN A 371 -7.14 -5.67 2.49
C ASN A 371 -6.97 -4.66 1.34
N GLY A 372 -7.94 -4.65 0.42
CA GLY A 372 -7.90 -3.84 -0.80
C GLY A 372 -7.16 -4.50 -1.96
N ASN A 373 -6.85 -3.69 -2.98
CA ASN A 373 -6.45 -4.17 -4.31
C ASN A 373 -4.95 -4.47 -4.42
N GLY A 374 -4.52 -5.45 -5.22
CA GLY A 374 -3.11 -5.63 -5.57
C GLY A 374 -2.26 -5.99 -4.36
N CYS A 375 -2.25 -7.26 -3.97
CA CYS A 375 -1.55 -7.69 -2.75
C CYS A 375 -0.06 -7.40 -2.78
N ILE A 376 0.58 -7.58 -3.94
CA ILE A 376 2.02 -7.35 -4.07
C ILE A 376 2.30 -5.99 -4.67
N ILE A 377 1.61 -5.64 -5.75
CA ILE A 377 1.76 -4.36 -6.45
C ILE A 377 0.40 -3.69 -6.51
N ASN A 378 0.28 -2.50 -5.93
CA ASN A 378 -0.86 -1.62 -6.13
C ASN A 378 -0.37 -0.30 -6.73
N ILE A 379 -0.78 -0.04 -7.96
CA ILE A 379 -0.47 1.18 -8.69
C ILE A 379 -1.76 1.96 -8.84
N ASN A 380 -1.81 3.15 -8.23
CA ASN A 380 -2.93 4.07 -8.36
C ASN A 380 -2.42 5.42 -8.85
N ASP A 381 -2.69 5.75 -10.11
CA ASP A 381 -2.36 7.05 -10.66
C ASP A 381 -3.57 7.75 -11.27
N ASP A 382 -3.93 8.87 -10.66
CA ASP A 382 -4.99 9.76 -11.12
C ASP A 382 -4.43 10.98 -11.88
N LEU A 383 -3.11 11.08 -12.08
CA LEU A 383 -2.50 12.22 -12.76
C LEU A 383 -2.56 12.08 -14.28
N GLU A 384 -3.17 13.08 -14.93
CA GLU A 384 -3.20 13.21 -16.39
C GLU A 384 -1.81 13.63 -16.97
N LYS A 385 -0.77 12.78 -16.86
CA LYS A 385 0.57 13.04 -17.42
C LYS A 385 1.08 11.93 -18.33
N TYR A 386 1.80 12.34 -19.38
CA TYR A 386 2.24 11.50 -20.51
C TYR A 386 3.58 10.76 -20.31
N ASP A 387 4.15 10.74 -19.10
CA ASP A 387 5.43 10.07 -18.89
C ASP A 387 5.26 8.54 -18.91
N LEU A 388 6.06 7.86 -19.72
CA LEU A 388 6.02 6.40 -19.87
C LEU A 388 6.49 5.73 -18.57
N LYS A 389 5.62 4.90 -18.00
CA LYS A 389 5.92 4.12 -16.79
C LYS A 389 6.45 2.75 -17.18
N HIS A 390 7.56 2.33 -16.58
CA HIS A 390 8.23 1.08 -16.90
C HIS A 390 8.10 0.07 -15.76
N ILE A 391 7.52 -1.09 -16.04
CA ILE A 391 7.29 -2.17 -15.09
C ILE A 391 7.85 -3.47 -15.68
N SER A 392 8.89 -4.01 -15.05
CA SER A 392 9.55 -5.24 -15.45
C SER A 392 9.49 -6.28 -14.34
N ILE A 393 8.91 -7.44 -14.65
CA ILE A 393 8.77 -8.59 -13.73
C ILE A 393 9.40 -9.80 -14.42
N THR A 394 10.56 -10.26 -13.93
CA THR A 394 11.32 -11.33 -14.57
C THR A 394 11.72 -12.42 -13.58
N ARG A 395 11.43 -13.69 -13.89
CA ARG A 395 11.80 -14.87 -13.08
C ARG A 395 11.32 -14.83 -11.63
N ASN A 396 10.13 -14.27 -11.38
CA ASN A 396 9.56 -14.23 -10.03
C ASN A 396 8.59 -15.40 -9.78
N GLU A 397 8.36 -15.69 -8.50
CA GLU A 397 7.34 -16.65 -8.04
C GLU A 397 6.31 -15.94 -7.14
N PHE A 398 5.06 -15.92 -7.56
CA PHE A 398 3.91 -15.41 -6.80
C PHE A 398 2.99 -16.56 -6.44
N GLU A 399 2.97 -16.95 -5.16
CA GLU A 399 2.27 -18.14 -4.69
C GLU A 399 1.34 -17.85 -3.51
N ASP A 400 0.08 -18.29 -3.60
CA ASP A 400 -0.91 -18.21 -2.52
C ASP A 400 -1.13 -16.77 -1.98
N ASN A 401 -0.91 -15.73 -2.79
CA ASN A 401 -1.19 -14.35 -2.36
C ASN A 401 -2.69 -14.04 -2.46
N LYS A 402 -3.20 -13.20 -1.56
CA LYS A 402 -4.63 -12.91 -1.44
C LYS A 402 -4.93 -11.43 -1.31
N SER A 403 -5.80 -10.94 -2.20
CA SER A 403 -6.46 -9.63 -2.11
C SER A 403 -7.95 -9.78 -1.76
N ASN A 404 -8.46 -8.89 -0.92
CA ASN A 404 -9.89 -8.84 -0.57
C ASN A 404 -10.77 -8.16 -1.63
N THR A 405 -10.21 -7.69 -2.73
CA THR A 405 -10.96 -7.01 -3.79
C THR A 405 -10.41 -7.42 -5.15
N PHE A 406 -9.59 -6.56 -5.77
CA PHE A 406 -9.12 -6.69 -7.14
C PHE A 406 -7.65 -7.03 -7.21
N GLY A 407 -7.25 -7.90 -8.13
CA GLY A 407 -5.82 -8.12 -8.38
C GLY A 407 -5.16 -8.90 -7.24
N GLY A 408 -5.20 -10.23 -7.29
CA GLY A 408 -4.59 -11.07 -6.24
C GLY A 408 -3.09 -10.80 -6.06
N VAL A 409 -2.42 -10.36 -7.13
CA VAL A 409 -1.00 -9.96 -7.11
C VAL A 409 -0.86 -8.48 -7.47
N VAL A 410 -1.44 -8.05 -8.59
CA VAL A 410 -1.26 -6.70 -9.15
C VAL A 410 -2.60 -6.03 -9.34
N TYR A 411 -2.70 -4.79 -8.88
CA TYR A 411 -3.75 -3.85 -9.27
C TYR A 411 -3.11 -2.66 -9.97
N SER A 412 -3.69 -2.26 -11.10
CA SER A 412 -3.20 -1.14 -11.90
C SER A 412 -4.34 -0.24 -12.32
N ASN A 413 -4.37 0.96 -11.77
CA ASN A 413 -5.10 2.11 -12.27
C ASN A 413 -4.11 3.08 -12.93
N LEU A 414 -3.88 2.87 -14.24
CA LEU A 414 -2.99 3.68 -15.06
C LEU A 414 -3.75 4.11 -16.32
N TYR A 415 -3.89 5.41 -16.53
CA TYR A 415 -4.66 5.99 -17.65
C TYR A 415 -3.93 5.94 -19.01
N TYR A 416 -2.59 6.08 -19.05
CA TYR A 416 -1.80 6.22 -20.30
C TYR A 416 -0.95 4.99 -20.64
N SER A 417 0.06 5.21 -21.50
CA SER A 417 1.08 4.25 -21.89
C SER A 417 1.96 3.86 -20.71
N TYR A 418 2.04 2.56 -20.45
CA TYR A 418 3.07 1.96 -19.63
C TYR A 418 3.66 0.76 -20.37
N ASP A 419 4.96 0.55 -20.16
CA ASP A 419 5.70 -0.59 -20.67
C ASP A 419 5.69 -1.70 -19.61
N LEU A 420 4.83 -2.71 -19.82
CA LEU A 420 4.69 -3.86 -18.93
C LEU A 420 5.34 -5.10 -19.57
N SER A 421 6.47 -5.53 -19.01
CA SER A 421 7.16 -6.75 -19.41
C SER A 421 7.13 -7.79 -18.28
N ILE A 422 6.47 -8.93 -18.51
CA ILE A 422 6.43 -10.08 -17.60
C ILE A 422 7.09 -11.28 -18.30
N LYS A 423 8.18 -11.80 -17.72
CA LYS A 423 8.99 -12.87 -18.31
C LYS A 423 9.32 -13.97 -17.30
N GLU A 424 9.25 -15.21 -17.73
CA GLU A 424 9.68 -16.41 -17.01
C GLU A 424 9.13 -16.49 -15.57
N THR A 425 7.95 -15.92 -15.36
CA THR A 425 7.36 -15.72 -14.03
C THR A 425 6.24 -16.71 -13.78
N LYS A 426 6.16 -17.20 -12.55
CA LYS A 426 5.14 -18.17 -12.12
C LYS A 426 4.14 -17.51 -11.18
N PHE A 427 2.86 -17.63 -11.51
CA PHE A 427 1.72 -17.23 -10.70
C PHE A 427 0.89 -18.46 -10.37
N SER A 428 0.89 -18.88 -9.10
CA SER A 428 0.15 -20.06 -8.67
C SER A 428 -0.74 -19.81 -7.46
N ASN A 429 -1.99 -20.27 -7.52
CA ASN A 429 -2.96 -20.21 -6.43
C ASN A 429 -3.22 -18.80 -5.85
N ASN A 430 -2.96 -17.74 -6.62
CA ASN A 430 -3.27 -16.38 -6.16
C ASN A 430 -4.78 -16.15 -6.21
N THR A 431 -5.30 -15.35 -5.27
CA THR A 431 -6.73 -15.15 -5.09
C THR A 431 -7.13 -13.69 -4.97
N ALA A 432 -8.21 -13.32 -5.66
CA ALA A 432 -8.91 -12.05 -5.51
C ALA A 432 -10.37 -12.32 -5.13
N GLU A 433 -10.89 -11.62 -4.12
CA GLU A 433 -12.28 -11.82 -3.68
C GLU A 433 -13.31 -11.19 -4.63
N VAL A 434 -12.91 -10.35 -5.59
CA VAL A 434 -13.78 -9.83 -6.65
C VAL A 434 -13.30 -10.29 -8.01
N ALA A 435 -12.27 -9.66 -8.59
CA ALA A 435 -11.84 -9.93 -9.96
C ALA A 435 -10.32 -9.88 -10.14
N GLY A 436 -9.81 -10.61 -11.14
CA GLY A 436 -8.39 -10.60 -11.49
C GLY A 436 -7.54 -11.32 -10.45
N GLY A 437 -7.58 -12.65 -10.42
CA GLY A 437 -6.84 -13.44 -9.41
C GLY A 437 -5.33 -13.25 -9.48
N VAL A 438 -4.79 -12.77 -10.60
CA VAL A 438 -3.39 -12.33 -10.72
C VAL A 438 -3.31 -10.82 -10.91
N ILE A 439 -3.78 -10.30 -12.05
CA ILE A 439 -3.73 -8.87 -12.38
C ILE A 439 -5.14 -8.33 -12.62
N PHE A 440 -5.44 -7.19 -12.03
CA PHE A 440 -6.62 -6.40 -12.35
C PHE A 440 -6.21 -5.05 -12.93
N PHE A 441 -6.83 -4.69 -14.06
CA PHE A 441 -6.68 -3.39 -14.70
C PHE A 441 -7.95 -2.58 -14.49
N GLU A 442 -7.84 -1.47 -13.77
CA GLU A 442 -8.95 -0.51 -13.62
C GLU A 442 -9.37 0.04 -15.00
N GLN A 443 -8.36 0.28 -15.84
CA GLN A 443 -8.50 0.80 -17.18
C GLN A 443 -7.52 0.11 -18.11
N ILE A 444 -7.93 -0.11 -19.35
CA ILE A 444 -7.15 -0.87 -20.31
C ILE A 444 -7.22 -0.25 -21.72
N GLY A 445 -6.05 -0.01 -22.31
CA GLY A 445 -5.92 0.39 -23.71
C GLY A 445 -5.54 -0.78 -24.62
N GLU A 446 -5.57 -0.56 -25.94
CA GLU A 446 -5.30 -1.58 -26.95
C GLU A 446 -3.90 -2.20 -26.82
N ALA A 447 -2.88 -1.40 -26.44
CA ALA A 447 -1.53 -1.90 -26.18
C ALA A 447 -1.52 -2.98 -25.08
N ILE A 448 -2.26 -2.76 -24.00
CA ILE A 448 -2.34 -3.70 -22.87
C ILE A 448 -3.19 -4.91 -23.21
N LYS A 449 -4.29 -4.73 -23.96
CA LYS A 449 -5.08 -5.86 -24.50
C LYS A 449 -4.19 -6.81 -25.31
N ASN A 450 -3.33 -6.27 -26.17
CA ASN A 450 -2.36 -7.04 -26.95
C ASN A 450 -1.32 -7.77 -26.07
N VAL A 451 -0.80 -7.10 -25.05
CA VAL A 451 0.13 -7.71 -24.08
C VAL A 451 -0.53 -8.86 -23.31
N VAL A 452 -1.77 -8.67 -22.84
CA VAL A 452 -2.53 -9.72 -22.13
C VAL A 452 -2.84 -10.88 -23.05
N ALA A 453 -3.30 -10.62 -24.28
CA ALA A 453 -3.57 -11.65 -25.29
C ALA A 453 -2.30 -12.47 -25.59
N TYR A 454 -1.16 -11.80 -25.66
CA TYR A 454 0.13 -12.43 -25.84
C TYR A 454 0.52 -13.34 -24.65
N TYR A 455 0.30 -12.91 -23.40
CA TYR A 455 0.55 -13.74 -22.23
C TYR A 455 -0.40 -14.93 -22.10
N LYS A 456 -1.64 -14.81 -22.59
CA LYS A 456 -2.62 -15.90 -22.63
C LYS A 456 -2.33 -16.94 -23.72
N ASN A 457 -1.60 -16.58 -24.78
CA ASN A 457 -1.38 -17.47 -25.91
C ASN A 457 -0.45 -18.65 -25.56
N SER A 458 -0.84 -19.88 -25.90
CA SER A 458 -0.07 -21.11 -25.72
C SER A 458 1.36 -21.11 -26.30
N ILE A 459 1.66 -20.26 -27.29
CA ILE A 459 3.00 -20.12 -27.89
C ILE A 459 3.94 -19.25 -27.03
N ASN A 460 3.44 -18.66 -25.93
CA ASN A 460 4.09 -17.73 -25.02
C ASN A 460 5.62 -17.84 -24.98
N THR A 461 6.33 -17.03 -25.77
CA THR A 461 7.80 -17.09 -25.81
C THR A 461 8.43 -16.53 -24.54
N HIS A 462 7.62 -15.87 -23.68
CA HIS A 462 8.03 -15.35 -22.37
C HIS A 462 7.95 -16.42 -21.27
N LYS A 463 7.42 -17.63 -21.54
CA LYS A 463 7.39 -18.78 -20.60
C LYS A 463 6.76 -18.48 -19.23
N ASN A 464 5.76 -17.61 -19.18
CA ASN A 464 5.01 -17.35 -17.93
C ASN A 464 4.06 -18.52 -17.62
N GLN A 465 3.86 -18.81 -16.34
CA GLN A 465 2.98 -19.88 -15.87
C GLN A 465 1.85 -19.31 -15.01
N PHE A 466 0.61 -19.63 -15.35
CA PHE A 466 -0.60 -19.26 -14.61
C PHE A 466 -1.32 -20.53 -14.17
N ILE A 467 -1.27 -20.84 -12.87
CA ILE A 467 -1.66 -22.15 -12.35
C ILE A 467 -2.67 -21.96 -11.22
N ASN A 468 -3.92 -22.38 -11.45
CA ASN A 468 -4.97 -22.43 -10.41
C ASN A 468 -5.23 -21.10 -9.67
N ASN A 469 -4.96 -19.95 -10.30
CA ASN A 469 -5.37 -18.66 -9.74
C ASN A 469 -6.91 -18.55 -9.76
N LYS A 470 -7.48 -17.78 -8.84
CA LYS A 470 -8.94 -17.67 -8.69
C LYS A 470 -9.38 -16.24 -8.46
N ALA A 471 -10.45 -15.86 -9.11
CA ALA A 471 -11.26 -14.70 -8.75
C ALA A 471 -12.69 -15.17 -8.51
N LYS A 472 -13.38 -14.58 -7.53
CA LYS A 472 -14.75 -15.02 -7.19
C LYS A 472 -15.80 -14.56 -8.20
N SER A 473 -15.67 -13.35 -8.73
CA SER A 473 -16.61 -12.80 -9.72
C SER A 473 -16.18 -13.15 -11.14
N HIS A 474 -14.97 -12.76 -11.57
CA HIS A 474 -14.49 -13.09 -12.93
C HIS A 474 -12.98 -12.91 -13.12
N GLY A 475 -12.47 -13.50 -14.20
CA GLY A 475 -11.08 -13.38 -14.65
C GLY A 475 -10.07 -13.93 -13.62
N ASN A 476 -9.90 -15.25 -13.62
CA ASN A 476 -9.00 -15.95 -12.69
C ASN A 476 -7.55 -15.46 -12.75
N ASP A 477 -7.07 -15.08 -13.93
CA ASP A 477 -5.74 -14.51 -14.10
C ASP A 477 -5.82 -13.01 -14.31
N PHE A 478 -6.52 -12.58 -15.35
CA PHE A 478 -6.64 -11.17 -15.75
C PHE A 478 -8.09 -10.75 -15.81
N ALA A 479 -8.41 -9.58 -15.28
CA ALA A 479 -9.75 -8.99 -15.36
C ALA A 479 -9.69 -7.46 -15.45
N THR A 480 -10.80 -6.87 -15.89
CA THR A 480 -11.10 -5.44 -15.78
C THR A 480 -12.47 -5.25 -15.13
N HIS A 481 -12.90 -4.00 -14.94
CA HIS A 481 -14.33 -3.74 -14.71
C HIS A 481 -15.18 -4.23 -15.90
N PRO A 482 -16.45 -4.60 -15.67
CA PRO A 482 -17.40 -4.87 -16.74
C PRO A 482 -17.54 -3.64 -17.65
N SER A 483 -17.64 -3.88 -18.95
CA SER A 483 -17.69 -2.82 -19.97
C SER A 483 -18.61 -3.17 -21.14
N ILE A 484 -19.09 -4.41 -21.24
CA ILE A 484 -19.87 -4.89 -22.38
C ILE A 484 -21.14 -5.58 -21.91
N PHE A 485 -22.25 -5.27 -22.58
CA PHE A 485 -23.48 -6.07 -22.52
C PHE A 485 -23.46 -7.13 -23.62
N SER A 486 -23.76 -8.38 -23.26
CA SER A 486 -23.88 -9.48 -24.22
C SER A 486 -25.20 -10.20 -24.00
N ILE A 487 -25.83 -10.70 -25.06
CA ILE A 487 -27.06 -11.49 -24.92
C ILE A 487 -26.73 -12.97 -24.95
N SER A 488 -27.27 -13.71 -23.98
CA SER A 488 -27.24 -15.17 -23.97
C SER A 488 -28.51 -15.76 -24.63
N ASN A 489 -28.36 -16.90 -25.29
CA ASN A 489 -29.46 -17.73 -25.85
C ASN A 489 -30.19 -17.22 -27.11
N VAL A 490 -29.59 -16.35 -27.95
CA VAL A 490 -30.19 -16.02 -29.25
C VAL A 490 -29.73 -17.04 -30.30
N LYS A 491 -30.60 -18.00 -30.63
CA LYS A 491 -30.47 -18.85 -31.82
C LYS A 491 -30.95 -18.06 -33.04
N ASP A 492 -30.10 -17.19 -33.58
CA ASP A 492 -30.29 -16.42 -34.83
C ASP A 492 -31.63 -15.67 -35.05
N ASN A 493 -31.47 -14.38 -35.37
CA ASN A 493 -32.43 -13.44 -35.97
C ASN A 493 -33.58 -12.91 -35.09
N THR A 494 -33.64 -11.57 -35.04
CA THR A 494 -34.81 -10.71 -34.75
C THR A 494 -35.99 -11.38 -34.05
N ASN A 495 -36.22 -11.02 -32.78
CA ASN A 495 -37.44 -11.44 -32.09
C ASN A 495 -38.66 -10.82 -32.79
N ILE A 496 -39.52 -11.67 -33.34
CA ILE A 496 -40.82 -11.29 -33.88
C ILE A 496 -41.81 -11.30 -32.72
N THR A 497 -42.46 -10.17 -32.48
CA THR A 497 -43.48 -10.01 -31.45
C THR A 497 -44.65 -9.18 -31.96
N TYR A 498 -45.71 -9.09 -31.17
CA TYR A 498 -46.85 -8.21 -31.41
C TYR A 498 -46.81 -7.06 -30.40
N SER A 499 -47.44 -5.93 -30.75
CA SER A 499 -47.53 -4.81 -29.81
C SER A 499 -48.33 -5.26 -28.56
N GLY A 500 -47.80 -4.97 -27.38
CA GLY A 500 -48.33 -5.39 -26.08
C GLY A 500 -47.93 -6.80 -25.63
N ASN A 501 -47.15 -7.55 -26.41
CA ASN A 501 -46.57 -8.82 -25.98
C ASN A 501 -45.17 -8.63 -25.38
N PRO A 502 -44.78 -9.49 -24.42
CA PRO A 502 -43.47 -9.39 -23.77
C PRO A 502 -42.34 -9.76 -24.73
N VAL A 503 -41.22 -9.06 -24.59
CA VAL A 503 -39.95 -9.42 -25.21
C VAL A 503 -39.03 -9.99 -24.13
N HIS A 504 -38.62 -11.25 -24.33
CA HIS A 504 -37.78 -11.98 -23.38
C HIS A 504 -36.36 -12.16 -23.92
N PHE A 505 -35.36 -11.69 -23.16
CA PHE A 505 -33.96 -12.00 -23.41
C PHE A 505 -33.14 -11.88 -22.13
N THR A 506 -31.92 -12.43 -22.14
CA THR A 506 -31.01 -12.37 -20.98
C THR A 506 -29.75 -11.63 -21.37
N LEU A 507 -29.47 -10.52 -20.67
CA LEU A 507 -28.20 -9.82 -20.78
C LEU A 507 -27.20 -10.40 -19.78
N GLU A 508 -25.95 -10.51 -20.19
CA GLU A 508 -24.79 -10.90 -19.42
C GLU A 508 -23.79 -9.74 -19.41
N LEU A 509 -23.14 -9.52 -18.26
CA LEU A 509 -22.00 -8.60 -18.15
C LEU A 509 -20.71 -9.30 -18.59
N ILE A 510 -19.94 -8.61 -19.42
CA ILE A 510 -18.62 -9.03 -19.87
C ILE A 510 -17.62 -7.89 -19.63
N ASP A 511 -16.40 -8.23 -19.24
CA ASP A 511 -15.30 -7.28 -19.09
C ASP A 511 -14.53 -7.04 -20.41
N ASP A 512 -13.63 -6.07 -20.44
CA ASP A 512 -12.88 -5.68 -21.65
C ASP A 512 -11.90 -6.76 -22.16
N LEU A 513 -11.70 -7.81 -21.37
CA LEU A 513 -10.87 -8.96 -21.68
C LEU A 513 -11.69 -10.20 -22.07
N GLY A 514 -13.02 -10.05 -22.19
CA GLY A 514 -13.95 -11.09 -22.59
C GLY A 514 -14.35 -12.06 -21.47
N ASN A 515 -14.03 -11.77 -20.21
CA ASN A 515 -14.45 -12.59 -19.09
C ASN A 515 -15.92 -12.33 -18.77
N LYS A 516 -16.72 -13.40 -18.65
CA LYS A 516 -18.09 -13.31 -18.15
C LYS A 516 -18.09 -13.08 -16.65
N VAL A 517 -18.95 -12.18 -16.20
CA VAL A 517 -19.10 -11.85 -14.78
C VAL A 517 -20.00 -12.87 -14.09
N GLU A 518 -19.49 -13.57 -13.07
CA GLU A 518 -20.25 -14.43 -12.16
C GLU A 518 -20.19 -13.87 -10.74
N ASP A 519 -20.84 -12.73 -10.53
CA ASP A 519 -20.70 -11.94 -9.32
C ASP A 519 -21.46 -12.50 -8.09
N ARG A 520 -20.92 -13.57 -7.51
CA ARG A 520 -21.49 -14.22 -6.31
C ARG A 520 -21.43 -13.35 -5.06
N GLU A 521 -20.47 -12.43 -5.01
CA GLU A 521 -20.27 -11.49 -3.91
C GLU A 521 -21.15 -10.23 -4.02
N LYS A 522 -21.91 -10.08 -5.11
CA LYS A 522 -22.81 -8.95 -5.38
C LYS A 522 -22.09 -7.59 -5.42
N TYR A 523 -20.83 -7.56 -5.81
CA TYR A 523 -20.08 -6.30 -5.98
C TYR A 523 -20.65 -5.44 -7.13
N TYR A 524 -21.15 -6.08 -8.18
CA TYR A 524 -21.69 -5.49 -9.41
C TYR A 524 -23.23 -5.53 -9.46
N SER A 525 -23.92 -5.88 -8.37
CA SER A 525 -25.38 -6.02 -8.37
C SER A 525 -26.14 -4.70 -8.52
N ASP A 526 -25.46 -3.59 -8.27
CA ASP A 526 -26.03 -2.24 -8.41
C ASP A 526 -25.99 -1.73 -9.85
N ILE A 527 -25.34 -2.45 -10.77
CA ILE A 527 -25.40 -2.15 -12.20
C ILE A 527 -26.84 -2.39 -12.66
N GLY A 528 -27.48 -1.32 -13.10
CA GLY A 528 -28.81 -1.35 -13.70
C GLY A 528 -28.79 -1.04 -15.19
N VAL A 529 -29.89 -1.30 -15.89
CA VAL A 529 -30.12 -0.85 -17.26
C VAL A 529 -31.38 0.03 -17.38
N GLU A 530 -31.43 0.81 -18.44
CA GLU A 530 -32.57 1.58 -18.90
C GLU A 530 -32.85 1.18 -20.35
N LEU A 531 -34.13 1.03 -20.67
CA LEU A 531 -34.61 0.57 -21.96
C LEU A 531 -35.31 1.72 -22.67
N SER A 532 -35.00 1.90 -23.94
CA SER A 532 -35.67 2.84 -24.85
C SER A 532 -35.87 2.18 -26.20
N LEU A 533 -36.73 2.77 -27.05
CA LEU A 533 -37.03 2.24 -28.37
C LEU A 533 -36.46 3.15 -29.47
N LEU A 534 -35.72 2.54 -30.40
CA LEU A 534 -35.22 3.17 -31.63
C LEU A 534 -35.93 2.61 -32.85
N ASP A 535 -36.09 3.44 -33.88
CA ASP A 535 -36.66 3.05 -35.16
C ASP A 535 -35.66 2.25 -36.03
N SER A 536 -36.06 1.91 -37.26
CA SER A 536 -35.20 1.16 -38.18
C SER A 536 -33.93 1.89 -38.62
N ASN A 537 -33.85 3.20 -38.41
CA ASN A 537 -32.69 4.05 -38.70
C ASN A 537 -31.83 4.31 -37.45
N LEU A 538 -32.12 3.65 -36.32
CA LEU A 538 -31.47 3.87 -35.01
C LEU A 538 -31.73 5.25 -34.42
N GLU A 539 -32.82 5.91 -34.82
CA GLU A 539 -33.24 7.19 -34.25
C GLU A 539 -34.28 6.98 -33.14
N PRO A 540 -34.33 7.83 -32.10
CA PRO A 540 -35.36 7.75 -31.07
C PRO A 540 -36.77 7.80 -31.69
N VAL A 541 -37.62 6.84 -31.32
CA VAL A 541 -38.98 6.76 -31.85
C VAL A 541 -39.77 8.02 -31.47
N SER A 542 -40.16 8.81 -32.49
CA SER A 542 -40.86 10.09 -32.29
C SER A 542 -42.33 9.96 -31.91
N SER A 543 -42.92 8.77 -32.06
CA SER A 543 -44.30 8.47 -31.66
C SER A 543 -44.38 8.00 -30.21
N THR A 544 -45.54 8.15 -29.57
CA THR A 544 -45.77 7.58 -28.23
C THR A 544 -45.59 6.06 -28.25
N TYR A 545 -44.67 5.58 -27.42
CA TYR A 545 -44.45 4.18 -27.11
C TYR A 545 -44.38 4.00 -25.60
N TYR A 546 -44.60 2.78 -25.13
CA TYR A 546 -44.47 2.42 -23.73
C TYR A 546 -43.73 1.09 -23.60
N ILE A 547 -42.77 1.03 -22.67
CA ILE A 547 -42.06 -0.18 -22.27
C ILE A 547 -42.41 -0.43 -20.80
N SER A 548 -42.91 -1.62 -20.46
CA SER A 548 -43.23 -1.94 -19.06
C SER A 548 -41.97 -1.99 -18.20
N GLU A 549 -42.05 -1.46 -16.98
CA GLU A 549 -40.95 -1.51 -16.00
C GLU A 549 -40.71 -2.96 -15.55
N THR A 550 -39.48 -3.44 -15.72
CA THR A 550 -38.99 -4.70 -15.15
C THR A 550 -37.83 -4.48 -14.19
N ILE A 551 -37.46 -5.53 -13.44
CA ILE A 551 -36.21 -5.53 -12.66
C ILE A 551 -35.08 -5.22 -13.63
N THR A 552 -34.40 -4.09 -13.43
CA THR A 552 -33.33 -3.64 -14.32
C THR A 552 -31.92 -3.81 -13.77
N THR A 553 -31.71 -4.51 -12.64
CA THR A 553 -30.37 -4.75 -12.09
C THR A 553 -29.80 -6.15 -12.36
N PHE A 554 -28.48 -6.23 -12.52
CA PHE A 554 -27.78 -7.49 -12.71
C PHE A 554 -27.73 -8.29 -11.40
N ASN A 555 -28.02 -9.59 -11.47
CA ASN A 555 -27.84 -10.55 -10.40
C ASN A 555 -26.86 -11.63 -10.87
N ASN A 556 -25.72 -11.76 -10.18
CA ASN A 556 -24.63 -12.66 -10.57
C ASN A 556 -24.21 -12.46 -12.04
N GLY A 557 -24.06 -11.19 -12.44
CA GLY A 557 -23.66 -10.79 -13.79
C GLY A 557 -24.72 -11.01 -14.89
N ARG A 558 -25.97 -11.35 -14.52
CA ARG A 558 -27.06 -11.57 -15.49
C ARG A 558 -28.31 -10.78 -15.15
N ILE A 559 -29.05 -10.39 -16.17
CA ILE A 559 -30.39 -9.85 -16.01
C ILE A 559 -31.33 -10.44 -17.06
N ILE A 560 -32.53 -10.80 -16.62
CA ILE A 560 -33.60 -11.27 -17.49
C ILE A 560 -34.49 -10.06 -17.78
N ILE A 561 -34.53 -9.66 -19.04
CA ILE A 561 -35.44 -8.63 -19.51
C ILE A 561 -36.73 -9.33 -19.96
N ASP A 562 -37.84 -8.83 -19.42
CA ASP A 562 -39.19 -9.35 -19.66
C ASP A 562 -40.18 -8.18 -19.77
N SER A 563 -40.03 -7.38 -20.82
CA SER A 563 -40.78 -6.13 -20.96
C SER A 563 -41.78 -6.19 -22.10
N ASP A 564 -43.01 -5.75 -21.82
CA ASP A 564 -44.06 -5.51 -22.80
C ASP A 564 -43.76 -4.21 -23.54
N ILE A 565 -43.86 -4.26 -24.88
CA ILE A 565 -43.60 -3.09 -25.74
C ILE A 565 -44.85 -2.71 -26.49
N PHE A 566 -45.30 -1.48 -26.30
CA PHE A 566 -46.47 -0.92 -26.95
C PHE A 566 -46.04 0.20 -27.90
N THR A 567 -46.50 0.15 -29.15
CA THR A 567 -46.22 1.14 -30.19
C THR A 567 -47.47 1.39 -31.04
N LEU A 568 -47.53 2.54 -31.70
CA LEU A 568 -48.60 2.87 -32.65
C LEU A 568 -48.32 2.39 -34.08
N LYS A 569 -47.07 2.02 -34.38
CA LYS A 569 -46.62 1.63 -35.71
C LYS A 569 -46.00 0.24 -35.67
N TYR A 570 -46.31 -0.56 -36.68
CA TYR A 570 -45.68 -1.85 -36.91
C TYR A 570 -44.41 -1.68 -37.73
N GLY A 571 -43.43 -2.54 -37.52
CA GLY A 571 -42.17 -2.47 -38.24
C GLY A 571 -40.98 -3.04 -37.46
N LYS A 572 -39.79 -2.73 -37.99
CA LYS A 572 -38.53 -3.09 -37.36
C LYS A 572 -38.11 -2.00 -36.38
N TYR A 573 -37.76 -2.41 -35.17
CA TYR A 573 -37.30 -1.55 -34.09
C TYR A 573 -36.05 -2.13 -33.43
N PHE A 574 -35.42 -1.33 -32.59
CA PHE A 574 -34.35 -1.77 -31.69
C PHE A 574 -34.69 -1.36 -30.27
N ILE A 575 -34.58 -2.29 -29.32
CA ILE A 575 -34.57 -1.96 -27.90
C ILE A 575 -33.15 -1.48 -27.60
N HIS A 576 -33.00 -0.19 -27.35
CA HIS A 576 -31.74 0.43 -26.97
C HIS A 576 -31.56 0.33 -25.46
N ILE A 577 -30.52 -0.38 -25.07
CA ILE A 577 -30.22 -0.75 -23.70
C ILE A 577 -28.98 0.02 -23.27
N VAL A 578 -29.12 0.84 -22.22
CA VAL A 578 -28.01 1.62 -21.66
C VAL A 578 -27.93 1.39 -20.15
N PRO A 579 -26.77 1.60 -19.50
CA PRO A 579 -26.67 1.49 -18.05
C PRO A 579 -27.45 2.61 -17.34
N LYS A 580 -28.09 2.25 -16.23
CA LYS A 580 -28.75 3.20 -15.32
C LYS A 580 -27.66 3.99 -14.58
N LYS A 581 -27.55 5.30 -14.84
CA LYS A 581 -26.63 6.32 -14.27
C LYS A 581 -25.47 5.83 -13.35
N ASN A 582 -24.25 6.29 -13.68
CA ASN A 582 -23.03 6.38 -12.83
C ASN A 582 -22.65 5.14 -11.99
N THR A 583 -22.61 3.94 -12.57
CA THR A 583 -22.10 2.76 -11.84
C THR A 583 -20.59 2.57 -12.02
N PHE A 584 -20.06 2.63 -13.23
CA PHE A 584 -18.61 2.55 -13.52
C PHE A 584 -18.27 3.34 -14.79
N LYS A 585 -17.12 4.03 -14.83
CA LYS A 585 -16.69 4.82 -15.99
C LYS A 585 -16.58 3.98 -17.27
N SER A 586 -16.17 2.71 -17.13
CA SER A 586 -16.07 1.73 -18.22
C SER A 586 -17.40 1.42 -18.91
N LEU A 587 -18.54 1.74 -18.28
CA LEU A 587 -19.87 1.50 -18.83
C LEU A 587 -20.50 2.75 -19.46
N TYR A 588 -19.89 3.93 -19.36
CA TYR A 588 -20.54 5.19 -19.77
C TYR A 588 -20.92 5.24 -21.26
N GLU A 589 -20.15 4.56 -22.10
CA GLU A 589 -20.36 4.51 -23.54
C GLU A 589 -20.94 3.15 -23.99
N THR A 590 -21.29 2.29 -23.04
CA THR A 590 -21.80 0.96 -23.32
C THR A 590 -23.28 1.00 -23.63
N TYR A 591 -23.65 0.42 -24.77
CA TYR A 591 -25.04 0.19 -25.12
C TYR A 591 -25.19 -1.13 -25.88
N TYR A 592 -26.42 -1.60 -25.99
CA TYR A 592 -26.75 -2.71 -26.86
C TYR A 592 -28.10 -2.46 -27.55
N ASP A 593 -28.13 -2.62 -28.86
CA ASP A 593 -29.34 -2.47 -29.67
C ASP A 593 -29.90 -3.85 -30.01
N TYR A 594 -30.96 -4.26 -29.31
CA TYR A 594 -31.60 -5.54 -29.54
C TYR A 594 -32.67 -5.45 -30.64
N PRO A 595 -32.46 -6.12 -31.80
CA PRO A 595 -33.38 -5.98 -32.92
C PRO A 595 -34.67 -6.77 -32.69
N ILE A 596 -35.81 -6.09 -32.87
CA ILE A 596 -37.15 -6.67 -32.77
C ILE A 596 -37.99 -6.31 -34.01
N ILE A 597 -38.97 -7.16 -34.32
CA ILE A 597 -39.98 -6.88 -35.35
C ILE A 597 -41.34 -6.92 -34.66
N ILE A 598 -42.03 -5.78 -34.68
CA ILE A 598 -43.39 -5.67 -34.16
C ILE A 598 -44.36 -5.82 -35.33
N GLN A 599 -45.07 -6.94 -35.37
CA GLN A 599 -46.05 -7.24 -36.41
C GLN A 599 -47.42 -6.63 -36.09
N SER A 600 -48.25 -6.50 -37.12
CA SER A 600 -49.67 -6.24 -36.95
C SER A 600 -50.34 -7.42 -36.22
N CYS A 601 -51.41 -7.15 -35.47
CA CYS A 601 -52.21 -8.20 -34.86
C CYS A 601 -52.70 -9.21 -35.92
N GLU A 602 -52.81 -10.48 -35.53
CA GLU A 602 -53.38 -11.51 -36.39
C GLU A 602 -54.84 -11.19 -36.73
N GLU A 603 -55.34 -11.72 -37.85
CA GLU A 603 -56.71 -11.43 -38.31
C GLU A 603 -57.79 -11.76 -37.27
N ASN A 604 -57.55 -12.75 -36.42
CA ASN A 604 -58.43 -13.20 -35.34
C ASN A 604 -58.25 -12.42 -34.02
N GLN A 605 -57.29 -11.48 -33.92
CA GLN A 605 -56.97 -10.72 -32.71
C GLN A 605 -57.56 -9.31 -32.73
N ILE A 606 -58.02 -8.83 -31.58
CA ILE A 606 -58.64 -7.52 -31.40
C ILE A 606 -57.54 -6.47 -31.18
N ILE A 607 -57.59 -5.37 -31.94
CA ILE A 607 -56.67 -4.24 -31.78
C ILE A 607 -57.24 -3.35 -30.67
N HIS A 608 -56.60 -3.36 -29.51
CA HIS A 608 -56.98 -2.49 -28.40
C HIS A 608 -56.04 -1.28 -28.33
N MET A 609 -56.61 -0.08 -28.31
CA MET A 609 -55.87 1.17 -28.22
C MET A 609 -55.99 1.74 -26.81
N ASP A 610 -54.89 1.69 -26.05
CA ASP A 610 -54.77 2.37 -24.76
C ASP A 610 -54.20 3.78 -25.01
N PRO A 611 -54.91 4.87 -24.64
CA PRO A 611 -54.44 6.23 -24.85
C PRO A 611 -53.09 6.56 -24.18
N GLN A 612 -52.71 5.82 -23.13
CA GLN A 612 -51.47 6.02 -22.39
C GLN A 612 -50.36 5.06 -22.81
N LYS A 613 -50.68 3.87 -23.31
CA LYS A 613 -49.69 2.82 -23.61
C LYS A 613 -49.46 2.60 -25.10
N GLY A 614 -50.48 2.73 -25.95
CA GLY A 614 -50.39 2.45 -27.39
C GLY A 614 -51.27 1.28 -27.83
N ILE A 615 -50.89 0.60 -28.92
CA ILE A 615 -51.66 -0.54 -29.45
C ILE A 615 -51.29 -1.83 -28.71
N SER A 616 -52.27 -2.69 -28.45
CA SER A 616 -52.07 -4.07 -28.01
C SER A 616 -52.95 -5.04 -28.79
N CYS A 617 -52.46 -6.27 -28.99
CA CYS A 617 -53.21 -7.34 -29.65
C CYS A 617 -53.82 -8.26 -28.59
N LEU A 618 -55.16 -8.24 -28.46
CA LEU A 618 -55.87 -9.05 -27.48
C LEU A 618 -56.53 -10.25 -28.17
N ASN A 619 -56.38 -11.43 -27.57
CA ASN A 619 -57.18 -12.57 -27.97
C ASN A 619 -58.66 -12.34 -27.60
N PRO A 620 -59.62 -12.71 -28.47
CA PRO A 620 -61.03 -12.54 -28.19
C PRO A 620 -61.44 -13.33 -26.94
N VAL A 621 -62.17 -12.68 -26.05
CA VAL A 621 -62.74 -13.30 -24.84
C VAL A 621 -64.20 -13.62 -25.13
N CYS A 622 -64.58 -14.89 -25.02
CA CYS A 622 -65.97 -15.35 -25.15
C CYS A 622 -66.57 -15.65 -23.77
N PHE A 623 -67.89 -15.86 -23.71
CA PHE A 623 -68.54 -16.29 -22.48
C PHE A 623 -67.96 -17.63 -21.98
N LYS A 624 -67.95 -17.85 -20.64
CA LYS A 624 -67.37 -19.05 -20.01
C LYS A 624 -67.92 -20.38 -20.53
N ASN A 625 -69.13 -20.38 -21.06
CA ASN A 625 -69.76 -21.56 -21.66
C ASN A 625 -69.06 -21.99 -22.97
N CYS A 626 -68.48 -21.06 -23.72
CA CYS A 626 -67.67 -21.35 -24.90
C CYS A 626 -66.36 -22.06 -24.54
N SER A 627 -65.69 -21.69 -23.45
CA SER A 627 -64.39 -22.25 -23.03
C SER A 627 -64.45 -23.60 -22.32
N ARG A 628 -65.65 -24.16 -22.06
CA ARG A 628 -65.81 -25.41 -21.30
C ARG A 628 -65.37 -26.66 -22.07
N ILE A 629 -65.19 -26.55 -23.39
CA ILE A 629 -64.85 -27.67 -24.26
C ILE A 629 -63.73 -27.24 -25.22
N GLU A 630 -62.50 -27.07 -24.72
CA GLU A 630 -61.34 -26.56 -25.50
C GLU A 630 -61.07 -27.33 -26.80
N TYR A 631 -61.48 -28.60 -26.88
CA TYR A 631 -61.33 -29.42 -28.08
C TYR A 631 -62.47 -29.25 -29.11
N ALA A 632 -63.60 -28.64 -28.75
CA ALA A 632 -64.80 -28.51 -29.59
C ALA A 632 -65.09 -27.09 -30.06
N SER A 633 -64.52 -26.06 -29.41
CA SER A 633 -64.76 -24.65 -29.73
C SER A 633 -63.46 -23.85 -29.85
N GLU A 634 -63.53 -22.73 -30.58
CA GLU A 634 -62.53 -21.67 -30.63
C GLU A 634 -63.25 -20.32 -30.47
N CYS A 635 -62.72 -19.43 -29.63
CA CYS A 635 -63.25 -18.08 -29.55
C CYS A 635 -62.63 -17.26 -30.68
N VAL A 636 -63.46 -16.65 -31.52
CA VAL A 636 -63.01 -15.83 -32.65
C VAL A 636 -63.58 -14.43 -32.50
N LYS A 637 -62.82 -13.44 -32.99
CA LYS A 637 -63.22 -12.04 -33.08
C LYS A 637 -64.50 -11.91 -33.90
N GLY A 638 -65.48 -11.16 -33.38
CA GLY A 638 -66.69 -10.80 -34.14
C GLY A 638 -66.52 -9.55 -35.01
N GLU A 639 -67.58 -9.13 -35.72
CA GLU A 639 -67.49 -8.02 -36.68
C GLU A 639 -67.11 -6.67 -36.05
N ASN A 640 -67.37 -6.48 -34.75
CA ASN A 640 -67.06 -5.26 -34.03
C ASN A 640 -65.67 -5.33 -33.38
N ASN A 641 -64.70 -4.61 -33.96
CA ASN A 641 -63.27 -4.74 -33.65
C ASN A 641 -62.73 -3.85 -32.53
N LEU A 642 -63.59 -3.09 -31.86
CA LEU A 642 -63.16 -2.02 -30.96
C LEU A 642 -63.17 -2.42 -29.48
N GLU A 643 -63.99 -3.42 -29.10
CA GLU A 643 -64.15 -3.85 -27.71
C GLU A 643 -64.01 -5.37 -27.59
N ASN A 644 -63.14 -5.83 -26.69
CA ASN A 644 -62.99 -7.25 -26.38
C ASN A 644 -64.05 -7.71 -25.37
N ASP A 645 -65.32 -7.64 -25.77
CA ASP A 645 -66.46 -8.05 -24.96
C ASP A 645 -66.96 -9.45 -25.38
N PRO A 646 -67.19 -10.38 -24.43
CA PRO A 646 -67.86 -11.65 -24.66
C PRO A 646 -69.17 -11.60 -25.47
N GLN A 647 -69.90 -10.49 -25.43
CA GLN A 647 -71.13 -10.29 -26.21
C GLN A 647 -70.88 -10.11 -27.71
N PHE A 648 -69.69 -9.62 -28.09
CA PHE A 648 -69.37 -9.30 -29.47
C PHE A 648 -68.45 -10.35 -30.12
N ASN A 649 -67.80 -11.21 -29.33
CA ASN A 649 -66.99 -12.30 -29.83
C ASN A 649 -67.83 -13.56 -30.11
N ILE A 650 -67.39 -14.36 -31.08
CA ILE A 650 -68.15 -15.51 -31.58
C ILE A 650 -67.52 -16.79 -31.03
N CYS A 651 -68.34 -17.65 -30.42
CA CYS A 651 -67.94 -19.02 -30.14
C CYS A 651 -68.09 -19.85 -31.41
N LYS A 652 -66.98 -20.18 -32.07
CA LYS A 652 -67.00 -20.96 -33.31
C LYS A 652 -66.70 -22.42 -33.00
N CYS A 653 -67.56 -23.30 -33.46
CA CYS A 653 -67.37 -24.73 -33.26
C CYS A 653 -66.33 -25.30 -34.23
N LYS A 654 -65.42 -26.11 -33.70
CA LYS A 654 -64.48 -26.89 -34.50
C LYS A 654 -65.26 -27.95 -35.29
N SER A 655 -64.73 -28.36 -36.44
CA SER A 655 -65.39 -29.36 -37.30
C SER A 655 -65.79 -30.61 -36.52
N GLY A 656 -67.04 -31.04 -36.69
CA GLY A 656 -67.64 -32.14 -35.92
C GLY A 656 -68.42 -31.71 -34.68
N PHE A 657 -68.59 -30.40 -34.45
CA PHE A 657 -69.39 -29.85 -33.35
C PHE A 657 -70.30 -28.69 -33.82
N LYS A 658 -71.46 -28.52 -33.19
CA LYS A 658 -72.46 -27.47 -33.45
C LYS A 658 -73.19 -27.07 -32.15
N GLY A 659 -74.03 -26.03 -32.23
CA GLY A 659 -74.74 -25.44 -31.09
C GLY A 659 -74.04 -24.19 -30.55
N ASP A 660 -74.76 -23.36 -29.80
CA ASP A 660 -74.29 -22.05 -29.32
C ASP A 660 -73.07 -22.15 -28.38
N THR A 661 -72.81 -23.35 -27.82
CA THR A 661 -71.64 -23.65 -26.99
C THR A 661 -70.84 -24.85 -27.47
N CYS A 662 -71.07 -25.30 -28.71
CA CYS A 662 -70.38 -26.42 -29.35
C CYS A 662 -70.50 -27.75 -28.61
N GLU A 663 -71.63 -27.94 -27.92
CA GLU A 663 -71.94 -29.10 -27.11
C GLU A 663 -72.53 -30.28 -27.92
N ILE A 664 -72.96 -30.03 -29.16
CA ILE A 664 -73.61 -31.03 -30.00
C ILE A 664 -72.59 -31.57 -31.00
N ILE A 665 -72.31 -32.87 -30.99
CA ILE A 665 -71.47 -33.51 -32.01
C ILE A 665 -72.23 -33.50 -33.34
N ASP A 666 -71.62 -32.92 -34.36
CA ASP A 666 -72.15 -32.86 -35.71
C ASP A 666 -71.75 -34.13 -36.49
N PHE A 667 -72.60 -35.14 -36.39
CA PHE A 667 -72.47 -36.34 -37.21
C PHE A 667 -72.84 -36.00 -38.66
N TYR A 668 -71.92 -36.25 -39.60
CA TYR A 668 -72.24 -36.27 -41.03
C TYR A 668 -73.32 -37.34 -41.27
N ASP A 669 -74.54 -36.93 -41.63
CA ASP A 669 -75.46 -37.83 -42.33
C ASP A 669 -74.87 -38.08 -43.72
N VAL A 670 -74.52 -39.34 -43.98
CA VAL A 670 -74.14 -39.82 -45.30
C VAL A 670 -75.44 -40.12 -46.04
N GLU A 671 -75.98 -39.15 -46.78
CA GLU A 671 -76.90 -39.37 -47.91
C GLU A 671 -76.55 -38.49 -49.11
#